data_AF-A0A9W7F8V7-F1
#
_entry.id   AF-A0A9W7F8V7-F1
#
_cell.length_a   1.000
_cell.length_b   1.000
_cell.length_c   1.000
_cell.angle_alpha   90.00
_cell.angle_beta   90.00
_cell.angle_gamma   90.00
#
_symmetry.space_group_name_H-M   'P 1'
#
loop_
_entity.id
_entity.type
_entity.pdbx_description
1 polymer ?
#
loop_
_entity_poly.entity_id
_entity_poly.type
_entity_poly.pdbx_seq_one_letter_code
_entity_poly.pdbx_strand_id
1 'polypeptide(L)'
;MKFVSASLILSSFSAVAANPTYATDYAASSDVTEHGKVDLDMASILTNIESGSSDDVAAALATYTDGEFSAKTSSMRTLKGFSTAIDGKAWTDNYKEMAYALAKASEHATDYADALVQEQFATSTVSTNAVAVAINFANTQMYTMHELYDAVLDVSNGDAYDNDGAAKAWDEAVAFYAGSTQVKGVSGANSMYGLIESVSTYFGATDPGNNVIAPINQMLMDLFVEGRDKIAGYSAAIDADEETALLGIAEEIHGLFTAANIQWLIYSHKNAGVSTDDKAALLKILATVIYPELNACNTNDAATFKEHTITTPSGVSDNWESIMSALQENYHCMIRVKKTDKYHQSCSIVGAYDDTTNTQATCDDADIYPYESTQETVSGETVTVSKEVAGYQPRSDVAKHALLDKDMRRIGLLAGAGDFINAKRVYSDGWNSWKTNDDGTFKSWRNYQAFASSSKLALFPEGQDLNDYYGSYTALDTFISAALDGTTPFAADTDATARKEMAGKTLQFGLNLYYVIREFYDAIDDCTAESLTNNYGNVHAWDEGVMFWAGSLEKDGSGSGELLHMLGEKRADNYDYTNAEHGKTASTVNADLVALYLAGEAHLVAGECGKALPIVDDIIAKMIVPVIQGAQRYAWKVGSGASATAKSRAEGWAFAKSILPMVAKCDATSAETIVANMDYFASEPMADGTEAVFEAWQKTFACLGVTCSDIGELNEVKDGYPNPPACKDTFSEDLGGSAATVGVRAGAVIAAIAGGFIMML
;
A
#
# COMPACT_ATOMS: atom_id res chain seq x y z
N MET A 1 -74.77 30.56 25.41
CA MET A 1 -73.58 29.72 25.61
C MET A 1 -73.51 28.73 24.47
N LYS A 2 -72.48 28.83 23.62
CA LYS A 2 -72.32 28.01 22.41
C LYS A 2 -71.70 26.66 22.78
N PHE A 3 -72.23 25.59 22.19
CA PHE A 3 -71.63 24.26 22.08
C PHE A 3 -70.39 24.32 21.17
N VAL A 4 -69.31 23.63 21.54
CA VAL A 4 -68.26 23.14 20.62
C VAL A 4 -67.82 21.76 21.07
N SER A 5 -67.85 20.83 20.12
CA SER A 5 -67.46 19.42 20.20
C SER A 5 -65.95 19.25 20.43
N ALA A 6 -65.56 18.28 21.26
CA ALA A 6 -64.19 17.79 21.35
C ALA A 6 -64.05 16.53 20.49
N SER A 7 -63.26 16.62 19.42
CA SER A 7 -62.90 15.48 18.57
C SER A 7 -61.86 14.60 19.25
N LEU A 8 -62.12 13.29 19.22
CA LEU A 8 -61.17 12.22 19.49
C LEU A 8 -59.98 12.31 18.52
N ILE A 9 -58.75 12.29 19.03
CA ILE A 9 -57.55 11.96 18.26
C ILE A 9 -57.07 10.60 18.78
N LEU A 10 -57.21 9.56 17.95
CA LEU A 10 -56.51 8.29 18.12
C LEU A 10 -55.03 8.55 17.82
N SER A 11 -54.18 8.51 18.83
CA SER A 11 -52.75 8.32 18.64
C SER A 11 -52.48 6.85 18.39
N SER A 12 -52.13 6.51 17.15
CA SER A 12 -51.49 5.25 16.79
C SER A 12 -50.18 5.13 17.56
N PHE A 13 -50.11 4.22 18.52
CA PHE A 13 -48.85 3.72 19.03
C PHE A 13 -48.21 2.89 17.91
N SER A 14 -47.22 3.46 17.22
CA SER A 14 -46.24 2.66 16.50
C SER A 14 -45.50 1.84 17.54
N ALA A 15 -45.69 0.52 17.52
CA ALA A 15 -44.83 -0.39 18.26
C ALA A 15 -43.42 -0.21 17.72
N VAL A 16 -42.52 0.35 18.52
CA VAL A 16 -41.08 0.19 18.29
C VAL A 16 -40.82 -1.31 18.39
N ALA A 17 -40.56 -1.95 17.25
CA ALA A 17 -40.01 -3.28 17.24
C ALA A 17 -38.70 -3.22 18.02
N ALA A 18 -38.55 -4.05 19.05
CA ALA A 18 -37.28 -4.18 19.74
C ALA A 18 -36.26 -4.74 18.73
N ASN A 19 -35.25 -3.94 18.37
CA ASN A 19 -34.13 -4.41 17.56
C ASN A 19 -33.48 -5.62 18.25
N PRO A 20 -33.01 -6.63 17.49
CA PRO A 20 -32.26 -7.72 18.07
C PRO A 20 -31.01 -7.14 18.74
N THR A 21 -30.95 -7.23 20.08
CA THR A 21 -29.67 -7.19 20.77
C THR A 21 -28.92 -8.43 20.32
N TYR A 22 -27.93 -8.27 19.44
CA TYR A 22 -26.97 -9.33 19.18
C TYR A 22 -26.37 -9.70 20.53
N ALA A 23 -26.25 -11.00 20.83
CA ALA A 23 -25.70 -11.44 22.10
C ALA A 23 -24.17 -11.23 22.18
N THR A 24 -23.66 -10.16 21.56
CA THR A 24 -22.26 -9.81 21.29
C THR A 24 -21.92 -8.37 21.72
N ASP A 25 -22.74 -7.75 22.59
CA ASP A 25 -22.66 -6.36 23.07
C ASP A 25 -22.92 -5.25 22.02
N TYR A 26 -23.23 -5.62 20.77
CA TYR A 26 -23.65 -4.68 19.73
C TYR A 26 -25.18 -4.50 19.71
N ALA A 27 -25.63 -3.24 19.75
CA ALA A 27 -27.03 -2.88 19.58
C ALA A 27 -27.20 -2.15 18.24
N ALA A 28 -27.89 -2.80 17.30
CA ALA A 28 -28.19 -2.19 16.01
C ALA A 28 -29.11 -0.99 16.16
N SER A 29 -28.86 0.04 15.36
CA SER A 29 -29.68 1.24 15.26
C SER A 29 -30.87 1.09 14.31
N SER A 30 -30.81 0.10 13.42
CA SER A 30 -31.78 -0.21 12.37
C SER A 30 -32.25 -1.68 12.42
N ASP A 31 -33.33 -2.00 11.68
CA ASP A 31 -33.83 -3.38 11.61
C ASP A 31 -33.02 -4.20 10.60
N VAL A 32 -32.17 -5.07 11.14
CA VAL A 32 -31.31 -5.99 10.40
C VAL A 32 -31.64 -7.46 10.71
N THR A 33 -32.85 -7.72 11.23
CA THR A 33 -33.26 -9.06 11.67
C THR A 33 -33.16 -10.11 10.57
N GLU A 34 -33.68 -9.81 9.37
CA GLU A 34 -33.60 -10.74 8.23
C GLU A 34 -32.19 -10.88 7.67
N HIS A 35 -31.34 -9.86 7.80
CA HIS A 35 -29.95 -9.88 7.37
C HIS A 35 -29.14 -10.83 8.24
N GLY A 36 -29.36 -10.81 9.55
CA GLY A 36 -28.70 -11.71 10.49
C GLY A 36 -29.00 -13.18 10.27
N LYS A 37 -30.17 -13.54 9.69
CA LYS A 37 -30.58 -14.94 9.47
C LYS A 37 -29.77 -15.70 8.42
N VAL A 38 -28.78 -15.07 7.77
CA VAL A 38 -27.84 -15.80 6.89
C VAL A 38 -27.07 -16.89 7.66
N ASP A 39 -26.95 -16.77 8.98
CA ASP A 39 -26.38 -17.81 9.83
C ASP A 39 -27.26 -19.07 9.92
N LEU A 40 -28.57 -18.94 9.76
CA LEU A 40 -29.50 -20.07 9.68
C LEU A 40 -29.40 -20.79 8.32
N ASP A 41 -29.19 -20.04 7.23
CA ASP A 41 -28.85 -20.63 5.93
C ASP A 41 -27.55 -21.43 6.05
N MET A 42 -26.54 -20.84 6.70
CA MET A 42 -25.27 -21.50 6.97
C MET A 42 -25.43 -22.78 7.82
N ALA A 43 -26.24 -22.72 8.88
CA ALA A 43 -26.53 -23.88 9.72
C ALA A 43 -27.20 -25.01 8.93
N SER A 44 -28.14 -24.68 8.04
CA SER A 44 -28.83 -25.65 7.17
C SER A 44 -27.86 -26.31 6.18
N ILE A 45 -26.98 -25.51 5.55
CA ILE A 45 -25.92 -26.01 4.65
C ILE A 45 -25.05 -27.04 5.39
N LEU A 46 -24.52 -26.68 6.56
CA LEU A 46 -23.61 -27.54 7.29
C LEU A 46 -24.28 -28.81 7.81
N THR A 47 -25.50 -28.70 8.34
CA THR A 47 -26.29 -29.86 8.82
C THR A 47 -26.53 -30.88 7.70
N ASN A 48 -26.84 -30.40 6.49
CA ASN A 48 -27.06 -31.24 5.32
C ASN A 48 -25.77 -31.87 4.78
N ILE A 49 -24.61 -31.22 4.92
CA ILE A 49 -23.32 -31.83 4.58
C ILE A 49 -22.97 -32.93 5.59
N GLU A 50 -23.21 -32.72 6.89
CA GLU A 50 -22.90 -33.68 7.96
C GLU A 50 -23.67 -35.00 7.85
N SER A 51 -24.89 -35.00 7.29
CA SER A 51 -25.65 -36.24 7.07
C SER A 51 -25.03 -37.14 5.99
N GLY A 52 -24.24 -36.56 5.08
CA GLY A 52 -23.36 -37.27 4.14
C GLY A 52 -24.04 -37.97 2.96
N SER A 53 -25.35 -37.78 2.74
CA SER A 53 -26.02 -38.32 1.55
C SER A 53 -25.88 -37.38 0.35
N SER A 54 -25.86 -37.94 -0.87
CA SER A 54 -25.77 -37.12 -2.10
C SER A 54 -26.96 -36.16 -2.26
N ASP A 55 -28.13 -36.57 -1.77
CA ASP A 55 -29.35 -35.76 -1.81
C ASP A 55 -29.26 -34.60 -0.82
N ASP A 56 -28.67 -34.82 0.35
CA ASP A 56 -28.48 -33.76 1.35
C ASP A 56 -27.38 -32.78 0.92
N VAL A 57 -26.29 -33.25 0.30
CA VAL A 57 -25.29 -32.35 -0.29
C VAL A 57 -25.92 -31.48 -1.40
N ALA A 58 -26.83 -32.04 -2.20
CA ALA A 58 -27.59 -31.26 -3.18
C ALA A 58 -28.54 -30.25 -2.52
N ALA A 59 -29.16 -30.59 -1.38
CA ALA A 59 -29.96 -29.67 -0.60
C ALA A 59 -29.12 -28.54 0.01
N ALA A 60 -27.92 -28.84 0.52
CA ALA A 60 -26.96 -27.84 0.99
C ALA A 60 -26.57 -26.85 -0.12
N LEU A 61 -26.26 -27.35 -1.32
CA LEU A 61 -25.96 -26.50 -2.48
C LEU A 61 -27.17 -25.64 -2.90
N ALA A 62 -28.38 -26.19 -2.78
CA ALA A 62 -29.62 -25.44 -3.02
C ALA A 62 -29.79 -24.31 -2.01
N THR A 63 -29.60 -24.54 -0.70
CA THR A 63 -29.65 -23.47 0.31
C THR A 63 -28.61 -22.38 0.04
N TYR A 64 -27.38 -22.74 -0.35
CA TYR A 64 -26.36 -21.76 -0.75
C TYR A 64 -26.78 -20.90 -1.96
N THR A 65 -27.40 -21.54 -2.96
CA THR A 65 -27.75 -20.92 -4.24
C THR A 65 -29.02 -20.09 -4.16
N ASP A 66 -30.03 -20.59 -3.46
CA ASP A 66 -31.41 -20.09 -3.49
C ASP A 66 -31.84 -19.45 -2.15
N GLY A 67 -31.13 -19.71 -1.05
CA GLY A 67 -31.48 -19.25 0.30
C GLY A 67 -32.68 -19.98 0.92
N GLU A 68 -32.79 -19.96 2.25
CA GLU A 68 -33.85 -20.67 2.98
C GLU A 68 -34.47 -19.86 4.14
N PHE A 69 -33.67 -19.05 4.85
CA PHE A 69 -34.10 -18.34 6.06
C PHE A 69 -33.97 -16.81 5.96
N SER A 70 -32.95 -16.26 5.28
CA SER A 70 -32.76 -14.80 5.19
C SER A 70 -33.66 -14.18 4.11
N ALA A 71 -34.76 -13.52 4.50
CA ALA A 71 -35.73 -12.99 3.55
C ALA A 71 -35.40 -11.56 3.07
N LYS A 72 -35.64 -11.31 1.78
CA LYS A 72 -35.86 -9.97 1.21
C LYS A 72 -37.38 -9.74 1.06
N THR A 73 -37.78 -8.55 0.62
CA THR A 73 -39.20 -8.19 0.42
C THR A 73 -39.98 -9.15 -0.48
N SER A 74 -39.35 -9.74 -1.49
CA SER A 74 -40.01 -10.58 -2.50
C SER A 74 -39.28 -11.87 -2.85
N SER A 75 -38.16 -12.17 -2.20
CA SER A 75 -37.29 -13.32 -2.50
C SER A 75 -36.43 -13.65 -1.28
N MET A 76 -35.68 -14.75 -1.35
CA MET A 76 -34.64 -15.04 -0.37
C MET A 76 -33.33 -14.33 -0.74
N ARG A 77 -32.59 -13.92 0.28
CA ARG A 77 -31.18 -13.56 0.15
C ARG A 77 -30.39 -14.85 -0.01
N THR A 78 -29.36 -14.81 -0.85
CA THR A 78 -28.58 -16.00 -1.17
C THR A 78 -27.11 -15.72 -0.93
N LEU A 79 -26.41 -16.69 -0.34
CA LEU A 79 -24.97 -16.61 -0.09
C LEU A 79 -24.17 -16.61 -1.39
N LYS A 80 -24.68 -17.28 -2.44
CA LYS A 80 -24.15 -17.15 -3.80
C LYS A 80 -24.28 -15.73 -4.36
N GLY A 81 -25.40 -15.07 -4.06
CA GLY A 81 -25.69 -13.71 -4.50
C GLY A 81 -24.68 -12.70 -3.98
N PHE A 82 -24.12 -12.94 -2.79
CA PHE A 82 -23.08 -12.08 -2.20
C PHE A 82 -21.86 -11.97 -3.10
N SER A 83 -21.47 -13.04 -3.79
CA SER A 83 -20.28 -13.04 -4.64
C SER A 83 -20.60 -12.68 -6.08
N THR A 84 -21.70 -13.22 -6.63
CA THR A 84 -22.05 -13.01 -8.05
C THR A 84 -22.58 -11.61 -8.35
N ALA A 85 -23.08 -10.89 -7.35
CA ALA A 85 -23.56 -9.51 -7.50
C ALA A 85 -22.53 -8.45 -7.07
N ILE A 86 -21.41 -8.85 -6.46
CA ILE A 86 -20.49 -7.92 -5.82
C ILE A 86 -19.80 -7.01 -6.82
N ASP A 87 -19.37 -7.49 -8.00
CA ASP A 87 -18.69 -6.66 -8.99
C ASP A 87 -19.54 -5.44 -9.38
N GLY A 88 -20.85 -5.63 -9.59
CA GLY A 88 -21.73 -4.52 -9.94
C GLY A 88 -22.05 -3.56 -8.79
N LYS A 89 -21.80 -3.96 -7.54
CA LYS A 89 -22.09 -3.19 -6.32
C LYS A 89 -20.84 -2.50 -5.78
N ALA A 90 -19.76 -3.26 -5.64
CA ALA A 90 -18.46 -2.86 -5.12
C ALA A 90 -17.55 -2.23 -6.17
N TRP A 91 -17.94 -2.21 -7.45
CA TRP A 91 -17.15 -1.62 -8.52
C TRP A 91 -18.03 -0.86 -9.53
N THR A 92 -18.17 0.44 -9.30
CA THR A 92 -18.83 1.38 -10.21
C THR A 92 -17.87 2.50 -10.60
N ASP A 93 -18.32 3.41 -11.47
CA ASP A 93 -17.49 4.55 -11.91
C ASP A 93 -17.13 5.51 -10.76
N ASN A 94 -17.96 5.59 -9.71
CA ASN A 94 -17.81 6.54 -8.62
C ASN A 94 -17.52 5.88 -7.26
N TYR A 95 -17.54 4.56 -7.17
CA TYR A 95 -17.37 3.82 -5.93
C TYR A 95 -16.66 2.50 -6.19
N LYS A 96 -15.59 2.25 -5.44
CA LYS A 96 -14.77 1.04 -5.54
C LYS A 96 -14.40 0.57 -4.13
N GLU A 97 -14.94 -0.56 -3.71
CA GLU A 97 -14.55 -1.20 -2.46
C GLU A 97 -13.10 -1.69 -2.61
N MET A 98 -12.21 -1.26 -1.73
CA MET A 98 -10.79 -1.47 -1.95
C MET A 98 -10.35 -2.94 -1.77
N ALA A 99 -10.94 -3.69 -0.83
CA ALA A 99 -10.61 -5.10 -0.66
C ALA A 99 -10.94 -5.90 -1.93
N TYR A 100 -12.12 -5.68 -2.50
CA TYR A 100 -12.52 -6.23 -3.80
C TYR A 100 -11.62 -5.73 -4.95
N ALA A 101 -11.25 -4.44 -4.94
CA ALA A 101 -10.35 -3.87 -5.93
C ALA A 101 -8.98 -4.52 -5.95
N LEU A 102 -8.41 -4.82 -4.78
CA LEU A 102 -7.13 -5.50 -4.65
C LEU A 102 -7.20 -6.96 -5.10
N ALA A 103 -8.32 -7.64 -4.84
CA ALA A 103 -8.56 -8.98 -5.40
C ALA A 103 -8.50 -8.95 -6.93
N LYS A 104 -9.20 -7.99 -7.56
CA LYS A 104 -9.19 -7.79 -9.01
C LYS A 104 -7.80 -7.42 -9.55
N ALA A 105 -7.09 -6.52 -8.87
CA ALA A 105 -5.70 -6.15 -9.20
C ALA A 105 -4.72 -7.33 -9.06
N SER A 106 -5.09 -8.33 -8.25
CA SER A 106 -4.35 -9.57 -8.03
C SER A 106 -4.81 -10.72 -8.92
N GLU A 107 -5.55 -10.40 -10.00
CA GLU A 107 -6.02 -11.31 -11.04
C GLU A 107 -7.11 -12.30 -10.61
N HIS A 108 -7.80 -12.04 -9.51
CA HIS A 108 -8.97 -12.82 -9.14
C HIS A 108 -10.13 -12.55 -10.12
N ALA A 109 -10.86 -13.61 -10.48
CA ALA A 109 -12.10 -13.47 -11.24
C ALA A 109 -13.16 -12.73 -10.41
N THR A 110 -14.13 -12.08 -11.08
CA THR A 110 -15.18 -11.30 -10.40
C THR A 110 -16.04 -12.13 -9.45
N ASP A 111 -16.12 -13.44 -9.70
CA ASP A 111 -16.88 -14.42 -8.91
C ASP A 111 -15.97 -15.37 -8.12
N TYR A 112 -14.71 -15.00 -7.85
CA TYR A 112 -13.72 -15.90 -7.25
C TYR A 112 -14.20 -16.56 -5.94
N ALA A 113 -14.96 -15.83 -5.13
CA ALA A 113 -15.48 -16.35 -3.87
C ALA A 113 -16.60 -17.39 -4.09
N ASP A 114 -17.49 -17.22 -5.09
CA ASP A 114 -18.42 -18.29 -5.50
C ASP A 114 -17.64 -19.49 -6.03
N ALA A 115 -16.63 -19.26 -6.86
CA ALA A 115 -15.79 -20.34 -7.39
C ALA A 115 -15.14 -21.18 -6.28
N LEU A 116 -14.64 -20.54 -5.21
CA LEU A 116 -14.08 -21.23 -4.04
C LEU A 116 -15.12 -22.11 -3.34
N VAL A 117 -16.35 -21.62 -3.16
CA VAL A 117 -17.44 -22.39 -2.54
C VAL A 117 -17.88 -23.56 -3.43
N GLN A 118 -18.13 -23.29 -4.71
CA GLN A 118 -18.54 -24.30 -5.69
C GLN A 118 -17.50 -25.41 -5.84
N GLU A 119 -16.20 -25.07 -5.77
CA GLU A 119 -15.12 -26.05 -5.77
C GLU A 119 -15.27 -27.06 -4.62
N GLN A 120 -15.67 -26.61 -3.42
CA GLN A 120 -15.84 -27.50 -2.27
C GLN A 120 -17.02 -28.46 -2.44
N PHE A 121 -18.13 -27.99 -3.02
CA PHE A 121 -19.29 -28.84 -3.34
C PHE A 121 -19.01 -29.84 -4.47
N ALA A 122 -18.01 -29.59 -5.32
CA ALA A 122 -17.63 -30.47 -6.42
C ALA A 122 -16.67 -31.62 -6.01
N THR A 123 -16.18 -31.61 -4.77
CA THR A 123 -15.29 -32.66 -4.26
C THR A 123 -16.00 -34.00 -4.09
N SER A 124 -15.27 -35.11 -4.10
CA SER A 124 -15.84 -36.44 -3.86
C SER A 124 -16.33 -36.64 -2.43
N THR A 125 -15.87 -35.81 -1.49
CA THR A 125 -16.26 -35.82 -0.09
C THR A 125 -16.30 -34.38 0.38
N VAL A 126 -17.50 -33.83 0.48
CA VAL A 126 -17.71 -32.42 0.86
C VAL A 126 -17.39 -32.24 2.33
N SER A 127 -16.43 -31.36 2.61
CA SER A 127 -16.01 -31.02 3.97
C SER A 127 -16.85 -29.87 4.51
N THR A 128 -17.41 -30.07 5.71
CA THR A 128 -18.12 -29.01 6.44
C THR A 128 -17.19 -27.84 6.75
N ASN A 129 -15.96 -28.11 7.17
CA ASN A 129 -14.97 -27.08 7.48
C ASN A 129 -14.58 -26.28 6.23
N ALA A 130 -14.31 -26.96 5.11
CA ALA A 130 -13.91 -26.27 3.88
C ALA A 130 -15.06 -25.40 3.33
N VAL A 131 -16.30 -25.90 3.34
CA VAL A 131 -17.48 -25.11 2.95
C VAL A 131 -17.69 -23.95 3.91
N ALA A 132 -17.55 -24.17 5.22
CA ALA A 132 -17.70 -23.11 6.22
C ALA A 132 -16.69 -21.98 6.04
N VAL A 133 -15.42 -22.31 5.85
CA VAL A 133 -14.35 -21.35 5.66
C VAL A 133 -14.49 -20.63 4.32
N ALA A 134 -14.84 -21.33 3.23
CA ALA A 134 -15.08 -20.69 1.93
C ALA A 134 -16.23 -19.69 1.98
N ILE A 135 -17.38 -20.07 2.58
CA ILE A 135 -18.52 -19.16 2.66
C ILE A 135 -18.19 -17.97 3.58
N ASN A 136 -17.70 -18.21 4.80
CA ASN A 136 -17.53 -17.12 5.76
C ASN A 136 -16.40 -16.17 5.39
N PHE A 137 -15.20 -16.67 5.03
CA PHE A 137 -14.03 -15.81 4.79
C PHE A 137 -13.84 -15.36 3.35
N ALA A 138 -14.52 -15.99 2.36
CA ALA A 138 -14.52 -15.48 0.99
C ALA A 138 -15.81 -14.73 0.64
N ASN A 139 -17.00 -15.33 0.85
CA ASN A 139 -18.26 -14.68 0.46
C ASN A 139 -18.73 -13.65 1.51
N THR A 140 -19.00 -14.10 2.73
CA THR A 140 -19.63 -13.26 3.77
C THR A 140 -18.71 -12.13 4.21
N GLN A 141 -17.40 -12.38 4.33
CA GLN A 141 -16.40 -11.35 4.63
C GLN A 141 -16.39 -10.24 3.58
N MET A 142 -16.30 -10.60 2.30
CA MET A 142 -16.31 -9.62 1.21
C MET A 142 -17.60 -8.80 1.22
N TYR A 143 -18.74 -9.45 1.40
CA TYR A 143 -20.02 -8.76 1.44
C TYR A 143 -20.19 -7.89 2.71
N THR A 144 -19.61 -8.31 3.83
CA THR A 144 -19.53 -7.48 5.04
C THR A 144 -18.70 -6.22 4.79
N MET A 145 -17.57 -6.35 4.10
CA MET A 145 -16.75 -5.21 3.70
C MET A 145 -17.49 -4.28 2.73
N HIS A 146 -18.25 -4.83 1.78
CA HIS A 146 -19.09 -4.05 0.89
C HIS A 146 -20.07 -3.17 1.67
N GLU A 147 -20.81 -3.71 2.64
CA GLU A 147 -21.79 -2.94 3.41
C GLU A 147 -21.11 -1.88 4.32
N LEU A 148 -19.89 -2.14 4.81
CA LEU A 148 -19.10 -1.11 5.53
C LEU A 148 -18.68 0.04 4.61
N TYR A 149 -18.25 -0.27 3.40
CA TYR A 149 -17.91 0.73 2.40
C TYR A 149 -19.15 1.46 1.86
N ASP A 150 -20.28 0.78 1.75
CA ASP A 150 -21.56 1.38 1.36
C ASP A 150 -21.98 2.41 2.42
N ALA A 151 -21.82 2.08 3.70
CA ALA A 151 -22.03 3.05 4.78
C ALA A 151 -21.13 4.29 4.65
N VAL A 152 -19.86 4.11 4.26
CA VAL A 152 -18.93 5.24 3.99
C VAL A 152 -19.40 6.05 2.77
N LEU A 153 -19.87 5.38 1.71
CA LEU A 153 -20.39 6.02 0.51
C LEU A 153 -21.64 6.83 0.82
N ASP A 154 -22.58 6.28 1.58
CA ASP A 154 -23.82 6.96 1.99
C ASP A 154 -23.52 8.19 2.84
N VAL A 155 -22.55 8.09 3.76
CA VAL A 155 -21.99 9.22 4.49
C VAL A 155 -21.45 10.29 3.53
N SER A 156 -20.64 9.92 2.54
CA SER A 156 -20.08 10.86 1.56
C SER A 156 -21.15 11.55 0.68
N ASN A 157 -22.30 10.89 0.47
CA ASN A 157 -23.43 11.40 -0.29
C ASN A 157 -24.42 12.21 0.55
N GLY A 158 -24.20 12.34 1.87
CA GLY A 158 -25.08 13.05 2.79
C GLY A 158 -26.33 12.27 3.21
N ASP A 159 -26.33 10.94 3.05
CA ASP A 159 -27.44 10.04 3.35
C ASP A 159 -27.18 9.16 4.59
N ALA A 160 -26.89 9.81 5.71
CA ALA A 160 -26.48 9.07 6.92
C ALA A 160 -27.63 8.37 7.67
N TYR A 161 -28.90 8.71 7.39
CA TYR A 161 -30.01 8.53 8.35
C TYR A 161 -31.27 7.86 7.83
N ASP A 162 -31.37 7.52 6.54
CA ASP A 162 -32.55 6.84 6.04
C ASP A 162 -32.50 5.31 6.29
N ASN A 163 -33.62 4.60 6.04
CA ASN A 163 -33.72 3.16 6.30
C ASN A 163 -32.90 2.29 5.33
N ASP A 164 -32.24 2.92 4.36
CA ASP A 164 -31.33 2.35 3.36
C ASP A 164 -29.95 3.07 3.39
N GLY A 165 -29.69 3.94 4.38
CA GLY A 165 -28.51 4.79 4.45
C GLY A 165 -27.43 4.27 5.39
N ALA A 166 -26.45 5.11 5.74
CA ALA A 166 -25.21 4.65 6.36
C ALA A 166 -25.37 3.79 7.63
N ALA A 167 -26.30 4.18 8.52
CA ALA A 167 -26.57 3.42 9.74
C ALA A 167 -27.11 2.01 9.46
N LYS A 168 -27.95 1.87 8.42
CA LYS A 168 -28.48 0.59 7.97
C LYS A 168 -27.38 -0.29 7.41
N ALA A 169 -26.60 0.22 6.47
CA ALA A 169 -25.50 -0.53 5.84
C ALA A 169 -24.46 -0.99 6.89
N TRP A 170 -24.12 -0.12 7.84
CA TRP A 170 -23.21 -0.49 8.94
C TRP A 170 -23.79 -1.60 9.84
N ASP A 171 -25.07 -1.51 10.21
CA ASP A 171 -25.74 -2.56 10.97
C ASP A 171 -25.88 -3.87 10.17
N GLU A 172 -26.06 -3.80 8.85
CA GLU A 172 -26.11 -4.98 7.95
C GLU A 172 -24.77 -5.71 7.93
N ALA A 173 -23.66 -4.97 7.87
CA ALA A 173 -22.33 -5.54 8.00
C ALA A 173 -22.17 -6.34 9.31
N VAL A 174 -22.60 -5.78 10.44
CA VAL A 174 -22.55 -6.49 11.73
C VAL A 174 -23.46 -7.72 11.73
N ALA A 175 -24.64 -7.61 11.10
CA ALA A 175 -25.57 -8.72 10.97
C ALA A 175 -25.00 -9.89 10.18
N PHE A 176 -24.30 -9.62 9.06
CA PHE A 176 -23.64 -10.64 8.26
C PHE A 176 -22.40 -11.22 8.94
N TYR A 177 -21.66 -10.42 9.70
CA TYR A 177 -20.51 -10.87 10.48
C TYR A 177 -20.87 -11.80 11.65
N ALA A 178 -21.83 -11.39 12.47
CA ALA A 178 -22.20 -12.11 13.68
C ALA A 178 -23.26 -13.17 13.44
N GLY A 179 -24.28 -12.89 12.63
CA GLY A 179 -25.47 -13.73 12.50
C GLY A 179 -26.52 -13.46 13.59
N SER A 180 -27.73 -14.01 13.41
CA SER A 180 -28.88 -13.80 14.30
C SER A 180 -28.84 -14.62 15.59
N THR A 181 -28.07 -15.70 15.64
CA THR A 181 -28.04 -16.68 16.74
C THR A 181 -26.73 -16.71 17.52
N GLN A 182 -25.73 -15.93 17.09
CA GLN A 182 -24.41 -15.93 17.71
C GLN A 182 -24.45 -15.43 19.15
N VAL A 183 -23.78 -16.17 20.03
CA VAL A 183 -23.61 -15.84 21.45
C VAL A 183 -22.17 -15.42 21.70
N LYS A 184 -21.95 -14.39 22.51
CA LYS A 184 -20.61 -13.89 22.88
C LYS A 184 -19.72 -15.02 23.39
N GLY A 185 -18.51 -15.15 22.81
CA GLY A 185 -17.52 -16.15 23.19
C GLY A 185 -17.87 -17.60 22.82
N VAL A 186 -18.91 -17.83 22.01
CA VAL A 186 -19.31 -19.18 21.58
C VAL A 186 -18.75 -19.48 20.18
N SER A 187 -17.96 -20.55 20.09
CA SER A 187 -17.47 -21.10 18.82
C SER A 187 -18.59 -21.68 17.97
N GLY A 188 -18.49 -21.56 16.64
CA GLY A 188 -19.41 -22.19 15.69
C GLY A 188 -19.04 -21.89 14.24
N ALA A 189 -19.54 -22.70 13.30
CA ALA A 189 -19.22 -22.55 11.88
C ALA A 189 -20.26 -21.73 11.09
N ASN A 190 -21.32 -21.26 11.76
CA ASN A 190 -22.47 -20.61 11.12
C ASN A 190 -22.22 -19.13 10.78
N SER A 191 -21.16 -18.52 11.31
CA SER A 191 -20.81 -17.12 11.10
C SER A 191 -19.31 -16.90 11.20
N MET A 192 -18.83 -15.75 10.71
CA MET A 192 -17.43 -15.34 10.86
C MET A 192 -17.02 -15.21 12.33
N TYR A 193 -17.86 -14.58 13.15
CA TYR A 193 -17.63 -14.45 14.59
C TYR A 193 -17.37 -15.82 15.23
N GLY A 194 -18.23 -16.80 14.96
CA GLY A 194 -18.11 -18.14 15.52
C GLY A 194 -16.85 -18.88 15.05
N LEU A 195 -16.45 -18.69 13.78
CA LEU A 195 -15.22 -19.30 13.26
C LEU A 195 -13.99 -18.72 13.97
N ILE A 196 -13.95 -17.41 14.19
CA ILE A 196 -12.85 -16.76 14.91
C ILE A 196 -12.78 -17.27 16.35
N GLU A 197 -13.92 -17.45 17.04
CA GLU A 197 -13.95 -18.07 18.36
C GLU A 197 -13.41 -19.51 18.37
N SER A 198 -13.61 -20.26 17.28
CA SER A 198 -13.28 -21.69 17.21
C SER A 198 -11.78 -21.99 17.31
N VAL A 199 -10.92 -21.02 16.94
CA VAL A 199 -9.46 -21.19 16.94
C VAL A 199 -8.74 -20.35 17.98
N SER A 200 -9.43 -19.41 18.63
CA SER A 200 -8.82 -18.37 19.48
C SER A 200 -7.98 -18.92 20.66
N THR A 201 -8.39 -20.06 21.22
CA THR A 201 -7.68 -20.72 22.33
C THR A 201 -6.29 -21.23 21.94
N TYR A 202 -6.06 -21.51 20.65
CA TYR A 202 -4.73 -21.87 20.12
C TYR A 202 -3.82 -20.66 19.91
N PHE A 203 -4.33 -19.43 20.08
CA PHE A 203 -3.58 -18.18 19.91
C PHE A 203 -3.52 -17.37 21.21
N GLY A 204 -3.44 -18.07 22.34
CA GLY A 204 -3.15 -17.45 23.64
C GLY A 204 -4.35 -16.81 24.36
N ALA A 205 -5.58 -17.03 23.90
CA ALA A 205 -6.77 -16.64 24.66
C ALA A 205 -6.88 -17.51 25.93
N THR A 206 -6.60 -16.93 27.11
CA THR A 206 -6.56 -17.63 28.43
C THR A 206 -7.68 -17.18 29.38
N ASP A 207 -7.98 -17.99 30.41
CA ASP A 207 -9.14 -17.82 31.28
C ASP A 207 -8.96 -18.22 32.75
N PRO A 208 -9.58 -17.47 33.69
CA PRO A 208 -10.00 -17.98 35.00
C PRO A 208 -11.54 -18.03 35.29
N GLY A 209 -12.47 -17.83 34.33
CA GLY A 209 -13.91 -17.61 34.58
C GLY A 209 -14.99 -18.07 33.55
N ASN A 210 -14.63 -18.76 32.47
CA ASN A 210 -15.44 -19.54 31.53
C ASN A 210 -16.26 -18.79 30.44
N ASN A 211 -15.78 -17.66 29.94
CA ASN A 211 -16.32 -16.96 28.73
C ASN A 211 -15.17 -16.31 27.93
N VAL A 212 -14.32 -17.10 27.30
CA VAL A 212 -13.21 -16.59 26.48
C VAL A 212 -13.79 -16.03 25.18
N ILE A 213 -13.58 -14.73 24.95
CA ILE A 213 -13.86 -14.07 23.68
C ILE A 213 -12.54 -13.97 22.93
N ALA A 214 -12.53 -14.35 21.66
CA ALA A 214 -11.37 -14.16 20.81
C ALA A 214 -10.94 -12.69 20.83
N PRO A 215 -9.66 -12.36 21.08
CA PRO A 215 -9.19 -10.98 21.07
C PRO A 215 -9.59 -10.23 19.79
N ILE A 216 -9.48 -10.88 18.63
CA ILE A 216 -9.91 -10.32 17.34
C ILE A 216 -11.41 -10.00 17.33
N ASN A 217 -12.28 -10.88 17.83
CA ASN A 217 -13.72 -10.60 17.91
C ASN A 217 -14.02 -9.44 18.85
N GLN A 218 -13.31 -9.32 19.96
CA GLN A 218 -13.47 -8.19 20.87
C GLN A 218 -13.07 -6.88 20.17
N MET A 219 -11.95 -6.87 19.44
CA MET A 219 -11.51 -5.71 18.65
C MET A 219 -12.50 -5.34 17.55
N LEU A 220 -12.99 -6.33 16.80
CA LEU A 220 -13.99 -6.13 15.75
C LEU A 220 -15.26 -5.50 16.33
N MET A 221 -15.79 -6.03 17.44
CA MET A 221 -16.99 -5.46 18.05
C MET A 221 -16.78 -4.05 18.59
N ASP A 222 -15.60 -3.75 19.13
CA ASP A 222 -15.28 -2.39 19.57
C ASP A 222 -15.25 -1.40 18.39
N LEU A 223 -14.69 -1.80 17.25
CA LEU A 223 -14.68 -0.99 16.02
C LEU A 223 -16.07 -0.85 15.40
N PHE A 224 -16.89 -1.91 15.38
CA PHE A 224 -18.28 -1.82 14.92
C PHE A 224 -19.08 -0.84 15.79
N VAL A 225 -18.92 -0.90 17.12
CA VAL A 225 -19.54 0.07 18.04
C VAL A 225 -19.03 1.48 17.77
N GLU A 226 -17.71 1.66 17.60
CA GLU A 226 -17.13 2.98 17.31
C GLU A 226 -17.70 3.58 16.01
N GLY A 227 -17.76 2.81 14.92
CA GLY A 227 -18.30 3.29 13.65
C GLY A 227 -19.79 3.61 13.72
N ARG A 228 -20.60 2.78 14.40
CA ARG A 228 -22.01 3.08 14.67
C ARG A 228 -22.16 4.40 15.43
N ASP A 229 -21.39 4.58 16.50
CA ASP A 229 -21.46 5.77 17.34
C ASP A 229 -21.00 7.03 16.59
N LYS A 230 -20.04 6.90 15.67
CA LYS A 230 -19.66 7.98 14.74
C LYS A 230 -20.79 8.35 13.80
N ILE A 231 -21.39 7.37 13.11
CA ILE A 231 -22.50 7.59 12.19
C ILE A 231 -23.67 8.28 12.91
N ALA A 232 -24.01 7.82 14.13
CA ALA A 232 -25.05 8.43 14.95
C ALA A 232 -24.73 9.87 15.40
N GLY A 233 -23.45 10.25 15.40
CA GLY A 233 -22.97 11.59 15.76
C GLY A 233 -22.86 12.56 14.58
N TYR A 234 -22.87 12.08 13.33
CA TYR A 234 -22.65 12.92 12.15
C TYR A 234 -23.79 13.91 11.91
N SER A 235 -23.50 15.05 11.30
CA SER A 235 -24.55 16.00 10.93
C SER A 235 -25.12 15.68 9.54
N ALA A 236 -26.18 16.35 9.11
CA ALA A 236 -26.65 16.23 7.72
C ALA A 236 -25.67 16.79 6.68
N ALA A 237 -24.69 17.58 7.11
CA ALA A 237 -23.58 18.04 6.29
C ALA A 237 -22.30 17.42 6.84
N ILE A 238 -21.80 16.41 6.13
CA ILE A 238 -20.61 15.65 6.52
C ILE A 238 -19.38 16.27 5.85
N ASP A 239 -18.27 16.35 6.57
CA ASP A 239 -16.98 16.78 6.00
C ASP A 239 -16.06 15.61 5.60
N ALA A 240 -15.00 15.92 4.85
CA ALA A 240 -14.07 14.91 4.36
C ALA A 240 -13.30 14.20 5.48
N ASP A 241 -13.14 14.84 6.65
CA ASP A 241 -12.45 14.25 7.80
C ASP A 241 -13.34 13.19 8.47
N GLU A 242 -14.66 13.44 8.55
CA GLU A 242 -15.66 12.48 9.03
C GLU A 242 -15.76 11.24 8.13
N GLU A 243 -15.78 11.41 6.80
CA GLU A 243 -15.73 10.29 5.84
C GLU A 243 -14.44 9.47 6.03
N THR A 244 -13.28 10.15 6.07
CA THR A 244 -11.97 9.51 6.24
C THR A 244 -11.87 8.78 7.57
N ALA A 245 -12.46 9.31 8.64
CA ALA A 245 -12.49 8.67 9.94
C ALA A 245 -13.32 7.38 9.94
N LEU A 246 -14.50 7.37 9.29
CA LEU A 246 -15.35 6.17 9.21
C LEU A 246 -14.70 5.10 8.33
N LEU A 247 -14.17 5.49 7.18
CA LEU A 247 -13.40 4.56 6.33
C LEU A 247 -12.20 4.00 7.07
N GLY A 248 -11.52 4.83 7.87
CA GLY A 248 -10.44 4.39 8.74
C GLY A 248 -10.84 3.19 9.62
N ILE A 249 -12.06 3.18 10.17
CA ILE A 249 -12.58 2.06 10.98
C ILE A 249 -12.89 0.85 10.11
N ALA A 250 -13.54 1.02 8.96
CA ALA A 250 -13.83 -0.07 8.04
C ALA A 250 -12.54 -0.81 7.62
N GLU A 251 -11.45 -0.07 7.43
CA GLU A 251 -10.14 -0.63 7.11
C GLU A 251 -9.44 -1.33 8.28
N GLU A 252 -9.63 -0.85 9.50
CA GLU A 252 -9.17 -1.57 10.69
C GLU A 252 -9.92 -2.90 10.86
N ILE A 253 -11.22 -2.93 10.53
CA ILE A 253 -12.02 -4.15 10.49
C ILE A 253 -11.49 -5.12 9.42
N HIS A 254 -11.18 -4.64 8.21
CA HIS A 254 -10.56 -5.45 7.16
C HIS A 254 -9.21 -6.05 7.56
N GLY A 255 -8.36 -5.24 8.21
CA GLY A 255 -7.08 -5.71 8.76
C GLY A 255 -7.28 -6.84 9.78
N LEU A 256 -8.31 -6.76 10.62
CA LEU A 256 -8.64 -7.81 11.60
C LEU A 256 -9.23 -9.06 10.97
N PHE A 257 -10.03 -8.93 9.90
CA PHE A 257 -10.44 -10.09 9.10
C PHE A 257 -9.23 -10.79 8.47
N THR A 258 -8.26 -10.02 7.98
CA THR A 258 -7.00 -10.59 7.47
C THR A 258 -6.23 -11.34 8.56
N ALA A 259 -6.16 -10.79 9.78
CA ALA A 259 -5.55 -11.48 10.92
C ALA A 259 -6.28 -12.79 11.29
N ALA A 260 -7.61 -12.79 11.28
CA ALA A 260 -8.43 -13.99 11.50
C ALA A 260 -8.17 -15.08 10.45
N ASN A 261 -8.06 -14.67 9.17
CA ASN A 261 -7.73 -15.59 8.07
C ASN A 261 -6.34 -16.21 8.25
N ILE A 262 -5.36 -15.43 8.73
CA ILE A 262 -4.01 -15.92 9.05
C ILE A 262 -4.04 -16.91 10.23
N GLN A 263 -4.79 -16.62 11.31
CA GLN A 263 -4.97 -17.56 12.42
C GLN A 263 -5.55 -18.89 11.94
N TRP A 264 -6.57 -18.85 11.08
CA TRP A 264 -7.15 -20.05 10.49
C TRP A 264 -6.19 -20.78 9.56
N LEU A 265 -5.33 -20.08 8.81
CA LEU A 265 -4.33 -20.69 7.93
C LEU A 265 -3.33 -21.50 8.77
N ILE A 266 -2.83 -20.90 9.85
CA ILE A 266 -1.89 -21.52 10.79
C ILE A 266 -2.55 -22.71 11.49
N TYR A 267 -3.76 -22.53 12.03
CA TYR A 267 -4.53 -23.59 12.68
C TYR A 267 -4.75 -24.77 11.75
N SER A 268 -5.19 -24.51 10.51
CA SER A 268 -5.49 -25.55 9.51
C SER A 268 -4.25 -26.39 9.20
N HIS A 269 -3.08 -25.75 9.12
CA HIS A 269 -1.83 -26.46 8.90
C HIS A 269 -1.37 -27.25 10.14
N LYS A 270 -1.30 -26.58 11.30
CA LYS A 270 -0.60 -27.06 12.49
C LYS A 270 -1.42 -28.01 13.35
N ASN A 271 -2.73 -27.86 13.40
CA ASN A 271 -3.57 -28.69 14.25
C ASN A 271 -3.59 -30.14 13.73
N ALA A 272 -3.28 -31.09 14.61
CA ALA A 272 -3.24 -32.51 14.28
C ALA A 272 -4.64 -33.13 14.06
N GLY A 273 -5.68 -32.48 14.58
CA GLY A 273 -7.09 -32.86 14.42
C GLY A 273 -7.70 -32.50 13.06
N VAL A 274 -7.03 -31.67 12.26
CA VAL A 274 -7.48 -31.34 10.90
C VAL A 274 -7.03 -32.45 9.95
N SER A 275 -7.97 -33.03 9.20
CA SER A 275 -7.69 -34.14 8.27
C SER A 275 -6.83 -33.67 7.09
N THR A 276 -6.00 -34.55 6.50
CA THR A 276 -5.11 -34.18 5.38
C THR A 276 -5.86 -33.55 4.20
N ASP A 277 -7.04 -34.09 3.87
CA ASP A 277 -7.87 -33.58 2.77
C ASP A 277 -8.42 -32.19 3.11
N ASP A 278 -8.86 -31.97 4.36
CA ASP A 278 -9.29 -30.64 4.83
C ASP A 278 -8.14 -29.64 4.82
N LYS A 279 -6.92 -30.05 5.20
CA LYS A 279 -5.75 -29.16 5.23
C LYS A 279 -5.53 -28.53 3.86
N ALA A 280 -5.48 -29.35 2.81
CA ALA A 280 -5.23 -28.85 1.46
C ALA A 280 -6.32 -27.87 0.99
N ALA A 281 -7.60 -28.19 1.24
CA ALA A 281 -8.72 -27.34 0.88
C ALA A 281 -8.71 -26.01 1.65
N LEU A 282 -8.60 -26.07 2.98
CA LEU A 282 -8.57 -24.90 3.86
C LEU A 282 -7.40 -23.97 3.52
N LEU A 283 -6.20 -24.52 3.31
CA LEU A 283 -5.01 -23.74 2.97
C LEU A 283 -5.18 -23.02 1.64
N LYS A 284 -5.75 -23.68 0.62
CA LYS A 284 -6.00 -23.05 -0.68
C LYS A 284 -7.02 -21.90 -0.56
N ILE A 285 -8.12 -22.11 0.18
CA ILE A 285 -9.16 -21.09 0.38
C ILE A 285 -8.57 -19.88 1.11
N LEU A 286 -7.95 -20.11 2.27
CA LEU A 286 -7.39 -19.06 3.12
C LEU A 286 -6.26 -18.30 2.43
N ALA A 287 -5.39 -19.00 1.71
CA ALA A 287 -4.35 -18.34 0.93
C ALA A 287 -4.91 -17.49 -0.21
N THR A 288 -5.99 -17.94 -0.87
CA THR A 288 -6.63 -17.17 -1.95
C THR A 288 -7.21 -15.85 -1.44
N VAL A 289 -7.76 -15.81 -0.22
CA VAL A 289 -8.30 -14.58 0.39
C VAL A 289 -7.22 -13.69 1.01
N ILE A 290 -6.09 -14.24 1.48
CA ILE A 290 -4.97 -13.45 2.03
C ILE A 290 -4.10 -12.83 0.93
N TYR A 291 -3.95 -13.54 -0.21
CA TYR A 291 -3.01 -13.18 -1.27
C TYR A 291 -3.14 -11.73 -1.78
N PRO A 292 -4.34 -11.16 -2.00
CA PRO A 292 -4.46 -9.78 -2.49
C PRO A 292 -3.78 -8.73 -1.60
N GLU A 293 -3.93 -8.85 -0.29
CA GLU A 293 -3.30 -7.93 0.67
C GLU A 293 -1.78 -8.14 0.71
N LEU A 294 -1.32 -9.40 0.73
CA LEU A 294 0.12 -9.69 0.68
C LEU A 294 0.76 -9.16 -0.61
N ASN A 295 0.07 -9.33 -1.74
CA ASN A 295 0.51 -8.81 -3.03
C ASN A 295 0.54 -7.29 -3.05
N ALA A 296 -0.33 -6.60 -2.32
CA ALA A 296 -0.25 -5.14 -2.17
C ALA A 296 0.96 -4.69 -1.33
N CYS A 297 1.51 -5.57 -0.50
CA CYS A 297 2.64 -5.30 0.39
C CYS A 297 4.00 -5.60 -0.25
N ASN A 298 4.16 -6.78 -0.88
CA ASN A 298 5.43 -7.21 -1.47
C ASN A 298 5.20 -8.27 -2.57
N THR A 299 5.71 -8.04 -3.79
CA THR A 299 5.56 -9.01 -4.91
C THR A 299 6.22 -10.35 -4.62
N ASN A 300 7.42 -10.34 -4.06
CA ASN A 300 8.27 -11.53 -3.95
C ASN A 300 7.73 -12.46 -2.87
N ASP A 301 7.32 -11.89 -1.74
CA ASP A 301 6.68 -12.63 -0.64
C ASP A 301 5.32 -13.18 -1.10
N ALA A 302 4.54 -12.38 -1.84
CA ALA A 302 3.28 -12.83 -2.42
C ALA A 302 3.46 -13.97 -3.43
N ALA A 303 4.50 -13.91 -4.28
CA ALA A 303 4.81 -14.96 -5.23
C ALA A 303 5.20 -16.26 -4.51
N THR A 304 6.08 -16.17 -3.51
CA THR A 304 6.49 -17.30 -2.66
C THR A 304 5.28 -17.92 -1.95
N PHE A 305 4.43 -17.07 -1.36
CA PHE A 305 3.20 -17.49 -0.70
C PHE A 305 2.27 -18.22 -1.67
N LYS A 306 1.98 -17.63 -2.83
CA LYS A 306 1.09 -18.21 -3.86
C LYS A 306 1.61 -19.54 -4.40
N GLU A 307 2.91 -19.66 -4.64
CA GLU A 307 3.53 -20.90 -5.13
C GLU A 307 3.32 -22.05 -4.13
N HIS A 308 3.61 -21.81 -2.86
CA HIS A 308 3.62 -22.85 -1.84
C HIS A 308 2.26 -23.11 -1.17
N THR A 309 1.25 -22.25 -1.36
CA THR A 309 -0.08 -22.42 -0.74
C THR A 309 -1.21 -22.62 -1.74
N ILE A 310 -1.28 -21.81 -2.81
CA ILE A 310 -2.38 -21.84 -3.79
C ILE A 310 -2.04 -22.82 -4.92
N THR A 311 -0.82 -22.74 -5.46
CA THR A 311 -0.40 -23.54 -6.62
C THR A 311 -0.02 -24.95 -6.23
N THR A 312 0.69 -25.12 -5.11
CA THR A 312 1.13 -26.44 -4.60
C THR A 312 0.74 -26.65 -3.13
N PRO A 313 -0.56 -26.77 -2.79
CA PRO A 313 -1.01 -26.91 -1.39
C PRO A 313 -0.43 -28.12 -0.66
N SER A 314 -0.07 -29.18 -1.40
CA SER A 314 0.56 -30.39 -0.83
C SER A 314 2.00 -30.15 -0.34
N GLY A 315 2.66 -29.07 -0.76
CA GLY A 315 4.02 -28.71 -0.39
C GLY A 315 4.13 -27.77 0.82
N VAL A 316 3.01 -27.41 1.47
CA VAL A 316 2.97 -26.43 2.56
C VAL A 316 3.85 -26.85 3.74
N SER A 317 3.87 -28.13 4.11
CA SER A 317 4.71 -28.63 5.21
C SER A 317 6.20 -28.42 4.96
N ASP A 318 6.66 -28.66 3.73
CA ASP A 318 8.07 -28.57 3.38
C ASP A 318 8.56 -27.11 3.28
N ASN A 319 7.64 -26.17 3.05
CA ASN A 319 7.93 -24.75 2.82
C ASN A 319 7.31 -23.84 3.90
N TRP A 320 6.91 -24.41 5.05
CA TRP A 320 6.19 -23.69 6.09
C TRP A 320 6.95 -22.47 6.61
N GLU A 321 8.27 -22.59 6.77
CA GLU A 321 9.14 -21.49 7.21
C GLU A 321 9.11 -20.31 6.22
N SER A 322 9.22 -20.58 4.92
CA SER A 322 9.15 -19.55 3.88
C SER A 322 7.76 -18.91 3.79
N ILE A 323 6.69 -19.70 3.93
CA ILE A 323 5.30 -19.19 3.96
C ILE A 323 5.12 -18.25 5.16
N MET A 324 5.55 -18.67 6.35
CA MET A 324 5.41 -17.87 7.55
C MET A 324 6.30 -16.63 7.53
N SER A 325 7.51 -16.72 7.00
CA SER A 325 8.39 -15.57 6.78
C SER A 325 7.72 -14.55 5.87
N ALA A 326 7.21 -14.97 4.70
CA ALA A 326 6.48 -14.08 3.78
C ALA A 326 5.28 -13.37 4.45
N LEU A 327 4.53 -14.08 5.30
CA LEU A 327 3.40 -13.51 6.04
C LEU A 327 3.83 -12.55 7.14
N GLN A 328 4.69 -13.00 8.06
CA GLN A 328 5.13 -12.25 9.23
C GLN A 328 5.87 -10.97 8.82
N GLU A 329 6.66 -11.04 7.76
CA GLU A 329 7.32 -9.87 7.19
C GLU A 329 6.34 -8.83 6.62
N ASN A 330 5.07 -9.16 6.43
CA ASN A 330 4.08 -8.24 5.86
C ASN A 330 2.88 -7.99 6.78
N TYR A 331 2.87 -8.51 8.01
CA TYR A 331 1.78 -8.28 8.97
C TYR A 331 1.45 -6.80 9.17
N HIS A 332 2.45 -5.95 9.31
CA HIS A 332 2.25 -4.50 9.51
C HIS A 332 1.57 -3.80 8.33
N CYS A 333 1.68 -4.36 7.12
CA CYS A 333 1.09 -3.81 5.91
C CYS A 333 -0.29 -4.44 5.61
N MET A 334 -0.44 -5.75 5.84
CA MET A 334 -1.71 -6.46 5.62
C MET A 334 -2.74 -6.20 6.73
N ILE A 335 -2.28 -6.04 7.98
CA ILE A 335 -3.13 -5.86 9.16
C ILE A 335 -3.06 -4.39 9.56
N ARG A 336 -3.84 -3.56 8.84
CA ARG A 336 -3.92 -2.11 9.06
C ARG A 336 -4.74 -1.77 10.30
N VAL A 337 -4.12 -1.85 11.48
CA VAL A 337 -4.75 -1.46 12.76
C VAL A 337 -3.94 -0.33 13.39
N LYS A 338 -4.62 0.71 13.90
CA LYS A 338 -3.91 1.84 14.54
C LYS A 338 -3.21 1.36 15.81
N LYS A 339 -1.93 1.70 15.95
CA LYS A 339 -1.19 1.46 17.20
C LYS A 339 -1.80 2.31 18.31
N THR A 340 -2.29 1.66 19.36
CA THR A 340 -2.82 2.30 20.57
C THR A 340 -2.31 1.53 21.79
N ASP A 341 -2.48 2.07 23.00
CA ASP A 341 -2.23 1.32 24.25
C ASP A 341 -3.01 -0.01 24.31
N LYS A 342 -4.11 -0.09 23.55
CA LYS A 342 -5.00 -1.24 23.44
C LYS A 342 -4.53 -2.26 22.39
N TYR A 343 -3.81 -1.82 21.35
CA TYR A 343 -3.42 -2.64 20.18
C TYR A 343 -1.93 -2.45 19.88
N HIS A 344 -1.10 -3.38 20.35
CA HIS A 344 0.33 -3.11 20.46
C HIS A 344 1.18 -3.41 19.22
N GLN A 345 0.79 -4.33 18.32
CA GLN A 345 1.50 -4.66 17.07
C GLN A 345 0.72 -5.70 16.24
N SER A 346 0.92 -5.77 14.93
CA SER A 346 0.26 -6.76 14.07
C SER A 346 0.60 -8.22 14.42
N CYS A 347 1.79 -8.52 14.94
CA CYS A 347 2.10 -9.88 15.45
C CYS A 347 1.27 -10.21 16.69
N SER A 348 1.19 -9.29 17.67
CA SER A 348 0.36 -9.47 18.87
C SER A 348 -1.13 -9.69 18.57
N ILE A 349 -1.62 -9.18 17.42
CA ILE A 349 -3.00 -9.41 16.96
C ILE A 349 -3.17 -10.85 16.44
N VAL A 350 -2.23 -11.35 15.64
CA VAL A 350 -2.28 -12.74 15.14
C VAL A 350 -2.00 -13.73 16.28
N GLY A 351 -1.08 -13.42 17.18
CA GLY A 351 -0.68 -14.26 18.30
C GLY A 351 0.24 -15.42 17.91
N ALA A 352 0.89 -16.00 18.91
CA ALA A 352 1.66 -17.23 18.73
C ALA A 352 0.73 -18.44 18.75
N TYR A 353 0.95 -19.39 17.84
CA TYR A 353 0.21 -20.65 17.84
C TYR A 353 0.77 -21.58 18.93
N ASP A 354 -0.12 -22.02 19.82
CA ASP A 354 0.15 -22.99 20.87
C ASP A 354 -0.90 -24.12 20.84
N ASP A 355 -0.41 -25.35 20.68
CA ASP A 355 -1.15 -26.58 20.98
C ASP A 355 -0.33 -27.38 22.00
N THR A 356 -1.01 -28.13 22.86
CA THR A 356 -0.51 -29.03 23.91
C THR A 356 0.63 -29.98 23.51
N THR A 357 0.94 -30.07 22.21
CA THR A 357 1.98 -30.94 21.64
C THR A 357 3.01 -30.23 20.76
N ASN A 358 2.82 -28.94 20.38
CA ASN A 358 3.68 -28.26 19.43
C ASN A 358 3.57 -26.71 19.52
N THR A 359 4.60 -26.05 20.05
CA THR A 359 4.80 -24.60 19.90
C THR A 359 5.62 -24.36 18.63
N GLN A 360 4.99 -23.91 17.55
CA GLN A 360 5.67 -23.88 16.24
C GLN A 360 5.37 -22.70 15.32
N ALA A 361 4.51 -21.76 15.73
CA ALA A 361 4.49 -20.44 15.11
C ALA A 361 4.62 -19.41 16.24
N THR A 362 5.86 -19.21 16.70
CA THR A 362 6.16 -18.07 17.56
C THR A 362 5.94 -16.81 16.74
N CYS A 363 4.99 -15.98 17.16
CA CYS A 363 5.07 -14.56 16.84
C CYS A 363 6.29 -14.05 17.60
N ASP A 364 7.33 -13.67 16.87
CA ASP A 364 8.51 -13.11 17.49
C ASP A 364 8.18 -11.66 17.88
N ASP A 365 7.63 -11.48 19.08
CA ASP A 365 7.40 -10.14 19.66
C ASP A 365 8.71 -9.50 20.13
N ALA A 366 9.82 -10.27 20.22
CA ALA A 366 11.12 -9.72 20.57
C ALA A 366 11.80 -9.03 19.38
N ASP A 367 11.33 -9.29 18.15
CA ASP A 367 11.83 -8.73 16.91
C ASP A 367 10.66 -8.31 15.99
N ILE A 368 10.29 -7.02 16.02
CA ILE A 368 10.70 -6.06 14.99
C ILE A 368 9.88 -6.20 13.69
N TYR A 369 9.08 -5.17 13.36
CA TYR A 369 8.81 -4.72 11.98
C TYR A 369 9.92 -5.21 11.04
N PRO A 370 9.73 -5.64 9.79
CA PRO A 370 10.86 -6.12 8.98
C PRO A 370 11.97 -5.07 8.77
N TYR A 371 11.68 -3.82 9.14
CA TYR A 371 12.53 -2.64 9.17
C TYR A 371 12.67 -1.99 10.55
N GLU A 372 12.24 -2.62 11.65
CA GLU A 372 12.29 -1.95 12.95
C GLU A 372 13.70 -1.84 13.46
N SER A 373 13.77 -0.87 14.33
CA SER A 373 14.97 -0.28 14.82
C SER A 373 15.59 -1.13 15.91
N THR A 374 16.89 -1.34 15.81
CA THR A 374 17.69 -2.03 16.82
C THR A 374 18.11 -1.05 17.91
N GLN A 375 18.32 -1.56 19.12
CA GLN A 375 18.95 -0.79 20.19
C GLN A 375 20.47 -0.84 19.99
N GLU A 376 21.06 0.28 19.60
CA GLU A 376 22.50 0.43 19.49
C GLU A 376 23.06 1.28 20.62
N THR A 377 24.33 1.06 20.97
CA THR A 377 25.03 1.95 21.90
C THR A 377 25.90 2.91 21.11
N VAL A 378 25.42 4.15 20.94
CA VAL A 378 26.14 5.22 20.27
C VAL A 378 26.70 6.16 21.34
N SER A 379 28.03 6.31 21.38
CA SER A 379 28.72 7.20 22.34
C SER A 379 28.39 6.94 23.83
N GLY A 380 27.99 5.72 24.18
CA GLY A 380 27.64 5.33 25.55
C GLY A 380 26.16 5.51 25.91
N GLU A 381 25.32 5.95 24.97
CA GLU A 381 23.86 6.02 25.11
C GLU A 381 23.20 4.92 24.28
N THR A 382 22.18 4.28 24.85
CA THR A 382 21.34 3.32 24.14
C THR A 382 20.32 4.08 23.31
N VAL A 383 20.39 3.94 21.99
CA VAL A 383 19.55 4.62 21.01
C VAL A 383 18.86 3.61 20.09
N THR A 384 17.64 3.93 19.69
CA THR A 384 16.87 3.15 18.72
C THR A 384 17.21 3.60 17.30
N VAL A 385 17.73 2.71 16.44
CA VAL A 385 18.14 3.02 15.05
C VAL A 385 17.60 2.00 14.07
N SER A 386 17.10 2.42 12.91
CA SER A 386 16.52 1.51 11.91
C SER A 386 17.53 0.52 11.33
N LYS A 387 17.07 -0.63 10.84
CA LYS A 387 17.92 -1.62 10.18
C LYS A 387 18.52 -1.09 8.86
N GLU A 388 19.63 -1.68 8.44
CA GLU A 388 20.26 -1.43 7.13
C GLU A 388 19.25 -1.60 5.98
N VAL A 389 19.25 -0.63 5.07
CA VAL A 389 18.48 -0.66 3.81
C VAL A 389 19.42 -0.35 2.67
N ALA A 390 19.46 -1.20 1.64
CA ALA A 390 20.29 -1.00 0.46
C ALA A 390 21.78 -0.67 0.75
N GLY A 391 22.34 -1.23 1.82
CA GLY A 391 23.74 -0.98 2.22
C GLY A 391 23.98 0.30 3.04
N TYR A 392 22.92 1.04 3.39
CA TYR A 392 22.97 2.18 4.30
C TYR A 392 22.39 1.80 5.67
N GLN A 393 23.14 2.05 6.74
CA GLN A 393 22.73 1.79 8.13
C GLN A 393 22.32 3.11 8.80
N PRO A 394 21.03 3.37 9.04
CA PRO A 394 20.56 4.57 9.72
C PRO A 394 21.10 4.71 11.15
N ARG A 395 21.15 5.95 11.64
CA ARG A 395 21.49 6.30 13.03
C ARG A 395 20.30 6.77 13.87
N SER A 396 19.11 6.74 13.29
CA SER A 396 17.86 7.12 13.94
C SER A 396 16.70 6.17 13.56
N ASP A 397 15.58 6.26 14.29
CA ASP A 397 14.39 5.42 14.06
C ASP A 397 13.53 5.97 12.89
N VAL A 398 13.90 5.60 11.66
CA VAL A 398 13.20 5.97 10.41
C VAL A 398 12.49 4.80 9.72
N ALA A 399 12.33 3.67 10.39
CA ALA A 399 11.72 2.45 9.88
C ALA A 399 10.36 2.69 9.21
N LYS A 400 9.56 3.55 9.85
CA LYS A 400 8.19 3.90 9.43
C LYS A 400 8.20 4.76 8.16
N HIS A 401 9.27 5.51 7.90
CA HIS A 401 9.44 6.33 6.71
C HIS A 401 9.65 5.47 5.46
N ALA A 402 10.40 4.37 5.60
CA ALA A 402 10.68 3.45 4.51
C ALA A 402 9.42 2.80 3.90
N LEU A 403 8.32 2.73 4.65
CA LEU A 403 7.08 2.02 4.26
C LEU A 403 6.22 2.75 3.22
N LEU A 404 6.59 3.98 2.83
CA LEU A 404 5.91 4.68 1.75
C LEU A 404 6.03 3.97 0.40
N ASP A 405 7.00 3.07 0.25
CA ASP A 405 7.14 2.24 -0.93
C ASP A 405 6.01 1.21 -1.07
N LYS A 406 5.46 0.70 0.04
CA LYS A 406 4.26 -0.15 0.04
C LYS A 406 3.02 0.64 -0.38
N ASP A 407 2.94 1.93 -0.03
CA ASP A 407 1.88 2.82 -0.53
C ASP A 407 2.03 3.02 -2.04
N MET A 408 3.26 3.22 -2.50
CA MET A 408 3.57 3.33 -3.94
C MET A 408 3.12 2.09 -4.71
N ARG A 409 3.42 0.91 -4.17
CA ARG A 409 3.00 -0.37 -4.72
C ARG A 409 1.48 -0.47 -4.83
N ARG A 410 0.78 -0.18 -3.73
CA ARG A 410 -0.69 -0.23 -3.68
C ARG A 410 -1.32 0.73 -4.69
N ILE A 411 -0.82 1.97 -4.81
CA ILE A 411 -1.23 2.93 -5.85
C ILE A 411 -1.05 2.32 -7.25
N GLY A 412 0.12 1.73 -7.52
CA GLY A 412 0.44 1.12 -8.82
C GLY A 412 -0.45 -0.06 -9.20
N LEU A 413 -0.82 -0.90 -8.23
CA LEU A 413 -1.75 -2.02 -8.43
C LEU A 413 -3.17 -1.52 -8.70
N LEU A 414 -3.68 -0.63 -7.86
CA LEU A 414 -5.03 -0.09 -7.98
C LEU A 414 -5.22 0.68 -9.30
N ALA A 415 -4.33 1.63 -9.60
CA ALA A 415 -4.35 2.35 -10.87
C ALA A 415 -4.16 1.41 -12.08
N GLY A 416 -3.37 0.34 -11.91
CA GLY A 416 -3.21 -0.72 -12.91
C GLY A 416 -4.49 -1.49 -13.21
N ALA A 417 -5.34 -1.70 -12.19
CA ALA A 417 -6.66 -2.29 -12.33
C ALA A 417 -7.73 -1.27 -12.77
N GLY A 418 -7.35 -0.01 -13.02
CA GLY A 418 -8.26 1.09 -13.34
C GLY A 418 -8.99 1.68 -12.12
N ASP A 419 -8.60 1.31 -10.90
CA ASP A 419 -9.09 1.91 -9.66
C ASP A 419 -8.30 3.16 -9.29
N PHE A 420 -8.59 4.25 -9.99
CA PHE A 420 -7.98 5.53 -9.68
C PHE A 420 -8.55 6.20 -8.43
N ILE A 421 -9.73 5.78 -7.95
CA ILE A 421 -10.37 6.35 -6.75
C ILE A 421 -9.56 5.93 -5.52
N ASN A 422 -9.35 4.62 -5.34
CA ASN A 422 -8.56 4.15 -4.21
C ASN A 422 -7.06 4.45 -4.40
N ALA A 423 -6.55 4.49 -5.63
CA ALA A 423 -5.19 4.96 -5.86
C ALA A 423 -5.00 6.43 -5.41
N LYS A 424 -5.96 7.32 -5.68
CA LYS A 424 -5.95 8.69 -5.16
C LYS A 424 -6.05 8.73 -3.65
N ARG A 425 -6.91 7.89 -3.07
CA ARG A 425 -7.06 7.81 -1.61
C ARG A 425 -5.77 7.43 -0.92
N VAL A 426 -5.05 6.41 -1.41
CA VAL A 426 -3.73 6.04 -0.88
C VAL A 426 -2.73 7.19 -1.07
N TYR A 427 -2.77 7.89 -2.20
CA TYR A 427 -1.91 9.05 -2.46
C TYR A 427 -2.16 10.23 -1.50
N SER A 428 -3.42 10.55 -1.19
CA SER A 428 -3.82 11.71 -0.36
C SER A 428 -3.86 11.42 1.13
N ASP A 429 -4.20 10.19 1.51
CA ASP A 429 -4.51 9.85 2.91
C ASP A 429 -3.41 8.97 3.51
N GLY A 430 -2.70 8.20 2.69
CA GLY A 430 -1.65 7.28 3.11
C GLY A 430 -2.18 5.92 3.55
N TRP A 431 -1.30 4.91 3.61
CA TRP A 431 -1.72 3.54 3.93
C TRP A 431 -0.86 2.82 4.96
N ASN A 432 0.45 2.74 4.75
CA ASN A 432 1.37 1.91 5.53
C ASN A 432 2.39 2.73 6.34
N SER A 433 2.78 3.91 5.88
CA SER A 433 3.69 4.78 6.61
C SER A 433 2.90 5.66 7.60
N TRP A 434 3.32 5.75 8.86
CA TRP A 434 2.65 6.59 9.85
C TRP A 434 3.59 7.42 10.71
N LYS A 435 2.99 8.44 11.31
CA LYS A 435 3.57 9.34 12.31
C LYS A 435 3.08 8.94 13.69
N THR A 436 3.90 9.19 14.70
CA THR A 436 3.56 8.94 16.10
C THR A 436 3.39 10.24 16.89
N ASN A 437 2.62 10.17 17.98
CA ASN A 437 2.63 11.18 19.04
C ASN A 437 3.90 11.00 19.91
N ASP A 438 4.13 11.93 20.83
CA ASP A 438 5.29 11.89 21.75
C ASP A 438 5.29 10.65 22.66
N ASP A 439 4.12 10.05 22.90
CA ASP A 439 3.94 8.80 23.66
C ASP A 439 4.13 7.52 22.80
N GLY A 440 4.43 7.66 21.51
CA GLY A 440 4.63 6.55 20.58
C GLY A 440 3.34 5.93 20.02
N THR A 441 2.17 6.48 20.36
CA THR A 441 0.87 6.08 19.77
C THR A 441 0.70 6.62 18.35
N PHE A 442 -0.19 6.01 17.57
CA PHE A 442 -0.50 6.45 16.22
C PHE A 442 -1.04 7.89 16.20
N LYS A 443 -0.47 8.74 15.34
CA LYS A 443 -0.92 10.13 15.13
C LYS A 443 -1.69 10.28 13.82
N SER A 444 -1.05 9.91 12.72
CA SER A 444 -1.66 9.97 11.39
C SER A 444 -0.88 9.09 10.43
N TRP A 445 -1.51 8.70 9.32
CA TRP A 445 -0.79 8.18 8.18
C TRP A 445 0.04 9.30 7.54
N ARG A 446 1.16 8.91 6.93
CA ARG A 446 1.97 9.73 6.04
C ARG A 446 1.49 9.44 4.63
N ASN A 447 1.39 10.49 3.83
CA ASN A 447 0.92 10.41 2.46
C ASN A 447 1.80 11.24 1.54
N TYR A 448 1.79 10.91 0.26
CA TYR A 448 2.61 11.58 -0.73
C TYR A 448 2.08 12.97 -1.07
N GLN A 449 0.78 13.22 -1.01
CA GLN A 449 0.24 14.55 -1.31
C GLN A 449 0.83 15.63 -0.37
N ALA A 450 1.08 15.29 0.90
CA ALA A 450 1.72 16.17 1.87
C ALA A 450 3.20 16.48 1.56
N PHE A 451 3.82 15.80 0.58
CA PHE A 451 5.15 16.13 0.08
C PHE A 451 5.10 17.36 -0.84
N ALA A 452 3.98 17.56 -1.54
CA ALA A 452 3.77 18.68 -2.46
C ALA A 452 3.33 19.97 -1.76
N SER A 453 3.87 20.26 -0.57
CA SER A 453 3.52 21.44 0.20
C SER A 453 4.45 22.61 -0.14
N SER A 454 3.89 23.77 -0.51
CA SER A 454 4.68 24.98 -0.77
C SER A 454 5.55 25.41 0.41
N SER A 455 5.07 25.21 1.66
CA SER A 455 5.86 25.53 2.85
C SER A 455 7.08 24.60 3.01
N LYS A 456 7.09 23.48 2.29
CA LYS A 456 8.21 22.56 2.26
C LYS A 456 9.10 22.74 1.03
N LEU A 457 8.50 22.85 -0.15
CA LEU A 457 9.24 22.94 -1.40
C LEU A 457 9.88 24.31 -1.62
N ALA A 458 9.45 25.37 -0.92
CA ALA A 458 10.09 26.68 -0.98
C ALA A 458 11.44 26.76 -0.25
N LEU A 459 11.84 25.73 0.51
CA LEU A 459 12.96 25.80 1.45
C LEU A 459 14.31 25.40 0.85
N PHE A 460 14.37 24.97 -0.41
CA PHE A 460 15.62 24.52 -1.05
C PHE A 460 15.68 24.91 -2.54
N PRO A 461 16.88 24.95 -3.17
CA PRO A 461 17.08 25.48 -4.51
C PRO A 461 16.26 24.80 -5.60
N GLU A 462 16.25 23.46 -5.64
CA GLU A 462 15.54 22.72 -6.69
C GLU A 462 14.03 22.91 -6.58
N GLY A 463 13.51 23.04 -5.35
CA GLY A 463 12.11 23.39 -5.12
C GLY A 463 11.76 24.81 -5.59
N GLN A 464 12.70 25.75 -5.55
CA GLN A 464 12.56 27.06 -6.19
C GLN A 464 12.55 26.94 -7.71
N ASP A 465 13.45 26.15 -8.29
CA ASP A 465 13.47 25.92 -9.75
C ASP A 465 12.14 25.32 -10.24
N LEU A 466 11.54 24.40 -9.48
CA LEU A 466 10.19 23.87 -9.74
C LEU A 466 9.14 24.98 -9.85
N ASN A 467 9.12 25.90 -8.89
CA ASN A 467 8.19 27.02 -8.86
C ASN A 467 8.48 28.05 -9.97
N ASP A 468 9.74 28.37 -10.23
CA ASP A 468 10.15 29.30 -11.28
C ASP A 468 9.74 28.79 -12.66
N TYR A 469 9.85 27.48 -12.91
CA TYR A 469 9.51 26.85 -14.18
C TYR A 469 8.00 26.65 -14.37
N TYR A 470 7.31 26.03 -13.41
CA TYR A 470 5.88 25.71 -13.54
C TYR A 470 4.95 26.81 -13.02
N GLY A 471 5.48 27.83 -12.34
CA GLY A 471 4.69 28.86 -11.67
C GLY A 471 4.01 28.39 -10.37
N SER A 472 4.32 27.18 -9.88
CA SER A 472 3.77 26.65 -8.64
C SER A 472 4.64 25.52 -8.06
N TYR A 473 4.88 25.57 -6.75
CA TYR A 473 5.45 24.44 -6.00
C TYR A 473 4.60 23.16 -6.06
N THR A 474 3.29 23.28 -6.24
CA THR A 474 2.36 22.14 -6.22
C THR A 474 2.09 21.56 -7.61
N ALA A 475 2.86 21.97 -8.63
CA ALA A 475 2.60 21.60 -10.02
C ALA A 475 2.65 20.08 -10.27
N LEU A 476 3.52 19.34 -9.58
CA LEU A 476 3.59 17.88 -9.69
C LEU A 476 2.37 17.21 -9.06
N ASP A 477 1.94 17.64 -7.86
CA ASP A 477 0.69 17.16 -7.25
C ASP A 477 -0.52 17.47 -8.12
N THR A 478 -0.61 18.69 -8.66
CA THR A 478 -1.70 19.08 -9.56
C THR A 478 -1.80 18.11 -10.75
N PHE A 479 -0.65 17.72 -11.31
CA PHE A 479 -0.59 16.78 -12.42
C PHE A 479 -0.95 15.34 -12.01
N ILE A 480 -0.41 14.86 -10.88
CA ILE A 480 -0.70 13.52 -10.34
C ILE A 480 -2.19 13.41 -9.99
N SER A 481 -2.72 14.38 -9.25
CA SER A 481 -4.14 14.47 -8.90
C SER A 481 -5.01 14.52 -10.16
N ALA A 482 -4.66 15.32 -11.17
CA ALA A 482 -5.40 15.34 -12.43
C ALA A 482 -5.38 13.99 -13.17
N ALA A 483 -4.25 13.28 -13.16
CA ALA A 483 -4.13 11.95 -13.75
C ALA A 483 -5.01 10.92 -13.02
N LEU A 484 -5.03 10.95 -11.69
CA LEU A 484 -5.86 10.06 -10.87
C LEU A 484 -7.35 10.43 -10.98
N ASP A 485 -7.70 11.71 -11.03
CA ASP A 485 -9.10 12.16 -11.20
C ASP A 485 -9.61 12.02 -12.64
N GLY A 486 -8.71 11.92 -13.62
CA GLY A 486 -9.08 11.97 -15.04
C GLY A 486 -9.57 13.36 -15.47
N THR A 487 -9.11 14.41 -14.80
CA THR A 487 -9.42 15.80 -15.14
C THR A 487 -8.36 16.38 -16.08
N THR A 488 -8.54 17.60 -16.56
CA THR A 488 -7.61 18.26 -17.49
C THR A 488 -6.15 18.16 -17.00
N PRO A 489 -5.19 17.72 -17.85
CA PRO A 489 -5.30 17.50 -19.30
C PRO A 489 -5.86 16.12 -19.75
N PHE A 490 -6.13 15.21 -18.82
CA PHE A 490 -6.61 13.85 -19.08
C PHE A 490 -8.10 13.76 -19.40
N ALA A 491 -8.86 14.84 -19.26
CA ALA A 491 -10.29 14.85 -19.56
C ALA A 491 -10.61 14.44 -21.02
N ALA A 492 -9.71 14.73 -21.96
CA ALA A 492 -9.83 14.33 -23.37
C ALA A 492 -9.11 13.01 -23.70
N ASP A 493 -8.23 12.52 -22.82
CA ASP A 493 -7.48 11.28 -22.99
C ASP A 493 -7.88 10.25 -21.93
N THR A 494 -8.68 9.29 -22.36
CA THR A 494 -9.23 8.23 -21.49
C THR A 494 -8.32 7.00 -21.38
N ASP A 495 -7.08 7.03 -21.91
CA ASP A 495 -6.18 5.88 -21.80
C ASP A 495 -5.73 5.68 -20.33
N ALA A 496 -6.36 4.70 -19.68
CA ALA A 496 -6.06 4.32 -18.30
C ALA A 496 -4.58 3.90 -18.14
N THR A 497 -3.95 3.31 -19.16
CA THR A 497 -2.52 2.96 -19.11
C THR A 497 -1.68 4.23 -19.05
N ALA A 498 -1.98 5.21 -19.89
CA ALA A 498 -1.25 6.48 -19.90
C ALA A 498 -1.42 7.23 -18.57
N ARG A 499 -2.65 7.31 -18.05
CA ARG A 499 -2.96 7.91 -16.75
C ARG A 499 -2.21 7.24 -15.60
N LYS A 500 -2.21 5.90 -15.55
CA LYS A 500 -1.45 5.11 -14.57
C LYS A 500 0.03 5.48 -14.59
N GLU A 501 0.66 5.45 -15.76
CA GLU A 501 2.09 5.73 -15.85
C GLU A 501 2.40 7.20 -15.55
N MET A 502 1.59 8.15 -16.02
CA MET A 502 1.79 9.57 -15.70
C MET A 502 1.62 9.87 -14.21
N ALA A 503 0.60 9.33 -13.55
CA ALA A 503 0.42 9.47 -12.11
C ALA A 503 1.57 8.80 -11.35
N GLY A 504 1.79 7.50 -11.58
CA GLY A 504 2.75 6.70 -10.83
C GLY A 504 4.19 7.15 -11.02
N LYS A 505 4.63 7.43 -12.26
CA LYS A 505 6.03 7.81 -12.53
C LYS A 505 6.34 9.23 -12.11
N THR A 506 5.41 10.18 -12.27
CA THR A 506 5.59 11.55 -11.76
C THR A 506 5.63 11.55 -10.23
N LEU A 507 4.82 10.69 -9.59
CA LEU A 507 4.85 10.50 -8.15
C LEU A 507 6.19 9.90 -7.68
N GLN A 508 6.61 8.78 -8.25
CA GLN A 508 7.84 8.04 -7.89
C GLN A 508 9.11 8.85 -8.13
N PHE A 509 9.22 9.50 -9.29
CA PHE A 509 10.49 10.02 -9.80
C PHE A 509 10.51 11.54 -9.93
N GLY A 510 9.39 12.20 -9.65
CA GLY A 510 9.29 13.65 -9.53
C GLY A 510 9.00 14.03 -8.09
N LEU A 511 7.77 13.89 -7.64
CA LEU A 511 7.35 14.39 -6.33
C LEU A 511 8.16 13.78 -5.17
N ASN A 512 8.35 12.45 -5.17
CA ASN A 512 9.18 11.79 -4.16
C ASN A 512 10.66 12.21 -4.26
N LEU A 513 11.22 12.36 -5.47
CA LEU A 513 12.59 12.86 -5.65
C LEU A 513 12.80 14.24 -5.03
N TYR A 514 11.92 15.21 -5.33
CA TYR A 514 12.00 16.55 -4.74
C TYR A 514 11.91 16.51 -3.21
N TYR A 515 11.10 15.59 -2.68
CA TYR A 515 10.98 15.45 -1.23
C TYR A 515 12.23 14.81 -0.59
N VAL A 516 12.82 13.81 -1.23
CA VAL A 516 14.11 13.22 -0.83
C VAL A 516 15.20 14.31 -0.78
N ILE A 517 15.30 15.13 -1.82
CA ILE A 517 16.24 16.27 -1.86
C ILE A 517 15.97 17.24 -0.70
N ARG A 518 14.69 17.53 -0.41
CA ARG A 518 14.31 18.39 0.71
C ARG A 518 14.84 17.87 2.04
N GLU A 519 14.70 16.58 2.32
CA GLU A 519 15.14 16.00 3.60
C GLU A 519 16.67 16.13 3.78
N PHE A 520 17.47 16.03 2.70
CA PHE A 520 18.91 16.29 2.77
C PHE A 520 19.24 17.76 3.09
N TYR A 521 18.49 18.72 2.54
CA TYR A 521 18.64 20.13 2.92
C TYR A 521 18.15 20.42 4.34
N ASP A 522 17.06 19.77 4.78
CA ASP A 522 16.54 19.89 6.14
C ASP A 522 17.59 19.44 7.16
N ALA A 523 18.33 18.37 6.85
CA ALA A 523 19.46 17.92 7.65
C ALA A 523 20.58 18.97 7.77
N ILE A 524 20.87 19.72 6.69
CA ILE A 524 21.83 20.82 6.73
C ILE A 524 21.31 21.98 7.59
N ASP A 525 20.05 22.37 7.40
CA ASP A 525 19.42 23.46 8.14
C ASP A 525 19.43 23.16 9.66
N ASP A 526 19.01 21.97 10.05
CA ASP A 526 19.02 21.49 11.44
C ASP A 526 20.43 21.46 12.04
N CYS A 527 21.42 21.07 11.24
CA CYS A 527 22.82 21.08 11.65
C CYS A 527 23.29 22.53 11.93
N THR A 528 22.92 23.49 11.08
CA THR A 528 23.35 24.90 11.25
C THR A 528 22.63 25.63 12.38
N ALA A 529 21.41 25.23 12.75
CA ALA A 529 20.60 25.87 13.78
C ALA A 529 21.08 25.61 15.23
N GLU A 530 22.31 25.09 15.41
CA GLU A 530 22.88 24.64 16.69
C GLU A 530 22.04 23.58 17.41
N SER A 531 21.18 22.87 16.67
CA SER A 531 20.51 21.65 17.13
C SER A 531 21.49 20.46 17.25
N LEU A 532 22.79 20.71 17.18
CA LEU A 532 23.88 19.73 17.18
C LEU A 532 23.94 18.81 18.41
N THR A 533 23.23 19.14 19.49
CA THR A 533 23.11 18.28 20.69
C THR A 533 21.93 17.32 20.64
N ASN A 534 21.02 17.45 19.66
CA ASN A 534 20.07 16.39 19.33
C ASN A 534 20.55 15.67 18.06
N ASN A 535 21.31 14.58 18.22
CA ASN A 535 21.63 13.67 17.10
C ASN A 535 20.38 13.06 16.42
N TYR A 536 19.17 13.47 16.83
CA TYR A 536 17.87 13.13 16.28
C TYR A 536 17.27 14.21 15.36
N GLY A 537 17.85 15.41 15.23
CA GLY A 537 17.31 16.42 14.31
C GLY A 537 17.89 16.24 12.91
N ASN A 538 19.13 16.70 12.75
CA ASN A 538 19.85 16.69 11.48
C ASN A 538 20.08 15.28 10.89
N VAL A 539 20.59 14.34 11.69
CA VAL A 539 20.86 12.97 11.23
C VAL A 539 19.56 12.22 10.94
N HIS A 540 18.46 12.56 11.63
CA HIS A 540 17.16 11.94 11.37
C HIS A 540 16.58 12.37 10.03
N ALA A 541 16.61 13.67 9.70
CA ALA A 541 16.22 14.13 8.37
C ALA A 541 17.08 13.51 7.27
N TRP A 542 18.40 13.36 7.50
CA TRP A 542 19.29 12.66 6.57
C TRP A 542 18.88 11.20 6.34
N ASP A 543 18.63 10.47 7.44
CA ASP A 543 18.13 9.10 7.41
C ASP A 543 16.76 8.99 6.73
N GLU A 544 15.84 9.94 6.96
CA GLU A 544 14.56 10.02 6.27
C GLU A 544 14.74 10.13 4.76
N GLY A 545 15.64 11.02 4.30
CA GLY A 545 15.98 11.18 2.89
C GLY A 545 16.42 9.87 2.24
N VAL A 546 17.29 9.11 2.91
CA VAL A 546 17.74 7.79 2.40
C VAL A 546 16.59 6.77 2.41
N MET A 547 15.73 6.76 3.43
CA MET A 547 14.57 5.85 3.46
C MET A 547 13.53 6.17 2.38
N PHE A 548 13.30 7.45 2.06
CA PHE A 548 12.41 7.84 0.95
C PHE A 548 13.04 7.60 -0.43
N TRP A 549 14.36 7.42 -0.51
CA TRP A 549 15.04 6.99 -1.74
C TRP A 549 14.92 5.48 -1.98
N ALA A 550 15.21 4.67 -0.96
CA ALA A 550 15.31 3.22 -1.07
C ALA A 550 14.00 2.48 -0.79
N GLY A 551 13.35 2.79 0.33
CA GLY A 551 12.13 2.12 0.77
C GLY A 551 12.35 0.76 1.46
N SER A 552 11.27 0.26 2.07
CA SER A 552 11.20 -1.00 2.82
C SER A 552 11.11 -2.29 1.98
N LEU A 553 11.27 -2.23 0.67
CA LEU A 553 11.34 -3.40 -0.21
C LEU A 553 12.75 -3.59 -0.77
N GLU A 554 13.68 -2.64 -0.53
CA GLU A 554 15.09 -2.69 -0.93
C GLU A 554 15.99 -3.23 0.19
N LYS A 555 15.73 -4.46 0.67
CA LYS A 555 16.49 -5.07 1.78
C LYS A 555 17.99 -5.20 1.47
N ASP A 556 18.31 -5.81 0.34
CA ASP A 556 19.68 -6.18 -0.04
C ASP A 556 20.28 -5.24 -1.10
N GLY A 557 19.49 -4.28 -1.60
CA GLY A 557 19.89 -3.38 -2.67
C GLY A 557 19.79 -3.98 -4.09
N SER A 558 19.15 -5.14 -4.24
CA SER A 558 19.02 -5.86 -5.51
C SER A 558 18.04 -5.25 -6.52
N GLY A 559 17.27 -4.22 -6.14
CA GLY A 559 16.30 -3.56 -7.01
C GLY A 559 14.88 -4.13 -6.92
N SER A 560 14.55 -4.78 -5.80
CA SER A 560 13.24 -5.39 -5.54
C SER A 560 12.17 -4.41 -5.04
N GLY A 561 12.50 -3.13 -4.90
CA GLY A 561 11.64 -2.08 -4.36
C GLY A 561 10.79 -1.35 -5.37
N GLU A 562 10.23 -0.22 -4.91
CA GLU A 562 9.22 0.55 -5.64
C GLU A 562 9.61 2.03 -5.83
N LEU A 563 10.73 2.45 -5.22
CA LEU A 563 11.20 3.84 -5.20
C LEU A 563 12.41 4.04 -6.12
N LEU A 564 13.20 5.09 -5.87
CA LEU A 564 14.25 5.56 -6.77
C LEU A 564 15.48 4.64 -6.82
N HIS A 565 15.82 3.96 -5.72
CA HIS A 565 16.88 2.93 -5.72
C HIS A 565 16.60 1.84 -6.76
N MET A 566 15.37 1.30 -6.78
CA MET A 566 14.94 0.32 -7.78
C MET A 566 15.09 0.86 -9.21
N LEU A 567 14.81 2.14 -9.43
CA LEU A 567 14.99 2.75 -10.75
C LEU A 567 16.47 2.69 -11.16
N GLY A 568 17.39 3.03 -10.26
CA GLY A 568 18.84 2.93 -10.47
C GLY A 568 19.28 1.53 -10.90
N GLU A 569 18.83 0.48 -10.21
CA GLU A 569 19.11 -0.92 -10.59
C GLU A 569 18.52 -1.26 -11.96
N LYS A 570 17.27 -0.87 -12.22
CA LYS A 570 16.63 -1.09 -13.53
C LYS A 570 17.30 -0.34 -14.66
N ARG A 571 17.94 0.81 -14.40
CA ARG A 571 18.64 1.58 -15.43
C ARG A 571 20.05 1.04 -15.66
N ALA A 572 20.70 0.46 -14.65
CA ALA A 572 21.99 -0.19 -14.79
C ALA A 572 21.95 -1.27 -15.90
N ASP A 573 20.89 -2.10 -15.93
CA ASP A 573 20.65 -3.07 -17.01
C ASP A 573 20.55 -2.45 -18.41
N ASN A 574 20.25 -1.15 -18.53
CA ASN A 574 20.02 -0.45 -19.78
C ASN A 574 21.15 0.51 -20.18
N TYR A 575 22.03 0.89 -19.27
CA TYR A 575 23.04 1.94 -19.48
C TYR A 575 24.45 1.53 -19.05
N ASP A 576 24.58 0.65 -18.07
CA ASP A 576 25.86 0.25 -17.52
C ASP A 576 26.38 -1.01 -18.23
N TYR A 577 27.69 -1.04 -18.51
CA TYR A 577 28.40 -2.31 -18.65
C TYR A 577 28.67 -2.80 -17.23
N THR A 578 27.73 -3.56 -16.64
CA THR A 578 27.90 -4.11 -15.29
C THR A 578 29.24 -4.85 -15.21
N ASN A 579 30.14 -4.38 -14.34
CA ASN A 579 31.39 -5.06 -14.03
C ASN A 579 31.27 -5.67 -12.62
N ALA A 580 32.05 -6.72 -12.36
CA ALA A 580 31.91 -7.55 -11.17
C ALA A 580 32.40 -6.88 -9.86
N GLU A 581 32.73 -5.57 -9.85
CA GLU A 581 33.31 -4.88 -8.69
C GLU A 581 32.27 -4.21 -7.77
N HIS A 582 30.96 -4.25 -8.09
CA HIS A 582 29.94 -3.38 -7.45
C HIS A 582 29.27 -3.93 -6.15
N GLY A 583 29.71 -5.06 -5.60
CA GLY A 583 29.18 -5.54 -4.31
C GLY A 583 27.70 -5.96 -4.35
N LYS A 584 26.87 -5.46 -3.43
CA LYS A 584 25.44 -5.83 -3.26
C LYS A 584 24.47 -5.17 -4.28
N THR A 585 24.91 -4.15 -5.02
CA THR A 585 24.12 -3.42 -6.04
C THR A 585 24.76 -3.61 -7.42
N ALA A 586 23.96 -3.67 -8.50
CA ALA A 586 24.48 -3.67 -9.87
C ALA A 586 24.73 -2.23 -10.38
N SER A 587 23.98 -1.26 -9.87
CA SER A 587 24.00 0.14 -10.30
C SER A 587 25.20 0.92 -9.75
N THR A 588 26.00 1.52 -10.65
CA THR A 588 27.08 2.45 -10.27
C THR A 588 26.51 3.65 -9.50
N VAL A 589 25.34 4.15 -9.92
CA VAL A 589 24.67 5.29 -9.29
C VAL A 589 24.31 4.99 -7.84
N ASN A 590 23.71 3.83 -7.56
CA ASN A 590 23.33 3.47 -6.19
C ASN A 590 24.57 3.22 -5.31
N ALA A 591 25.63 2.59 -5.86
CA ALA A 591 26.89 2.42 -5.14
C ALA A 591 27.53 3.76 -4.75
N ASP A 592 27.58 4.71 -5.70
CA ASP A 592 28.09 6.08 -5.46
C ASP A 592 27.22 6.81 -4.42
N LEU A 593 25.90 6.72 -4.53
CA LEU A 593 24.96 7.33 -3.59
C LEU A 593 25.14 6.81 -2.17
N VAL A 594 25.29 5.50 -1.97
CA VAL A 594 25.54 4.92 -0.64
C VAL A 594 26.84 5.48 -0.04
N ALA A 595 27.90 5.60 -0.85
CA ALA A 595 29.16 6.20 -0.38
C ALA A 595 28.98 7.68 0.02
N LEU A 596 28.20 8.44 -0.76
CA LEU A 596 27.88 9.84 -0.45
C LEU A 596 27.00 9.96 0.80
N TYR A 597 26.00 9.09 0.97
CA TYR A 597 25.13 9.06 2.15
C TYR A 597 25.95 8.85 3.42
N LEU A 598 26.86 7.89 3.43
CA LEU A 598 27.75 7.61 4.57
C LEU A 598 28.72 8.77 4.84
N ALA A 599 29.22 9.42 3.80
CA ALA A 599 30.12 10.57 3.95
C ALA A 599 29.39 11.79 4.54
N GLY A 600 28.20 12.11 4.03
CA GLY A 600 27.39 13.23 4.52
C GLY A 600 26.91 13.01 5.95
N GLU A 601 26.42 11.80 6.26
CA GLU A 601 26.06 11.40 7.62
C GLU A 601 27.24 11.59 8.60
N ALA A 602 28.44 11.14 8.23
CA ALA A 602 29.62 11.30 9.08
C ALA A 602 29.95 12.77 9.38
N HIS A 603 29.79 13.66 8.39
CA HIS A 603 29.96 15.10 8.61
C HIS A 603 28.86 15.70 9.50
N LEU A 604 27.60 15.28 9.33
CA LEU A 604 26.49 15.73 10.17
C LEU A 604 26.67 15.30 11.63
N VAL A 605 27.08 14.06 11.87
CA VAL A 605 27.42 13.55 13.22
C VAL A 605 28.58 14.34 13.83
N ALA A 606 29.54 14.77 13.01
CA ALA A 606 30.65 15.60 13.47
C ALA A 606 30.29 17.09 13.65
N GLY A 607 29.04 17.49 13.35
CA GLY A 607 28.61 18.89 13.34
C GLY A 607 29.28 19.75 12.27
N GLU A 608 29.83 19.13 11.22
CA GLU A 608 30.55 19.76 10.13
C GLU A 608 29.61 20.14 8.97
N CYS A 609 28.54 20.89 9.26
CA CYS A 609 27.44 21.17 8.32
C CYS A 609 27.92 21.74 6.97
N GLY A 610 28.92 22.64 7.00
CA GLY A 610 29.51 23.23 5.79
C GLY A 610 30.28 22.24 4.90
N LYS A 611 30.63 21.06 5.41
CA LYS A 611 31.21 19.96 4.62
C LYS A 611 30.15 18.97 4.12
N ALA A 612 29.01 18.88 4.80
CA ALA A 612 27.88 18.08 4.33
C ALA A 612 27.18 18.74 3.14
N LEU A 613 27.09 20.08 3.08
CA LEU A 613 26.41 20.78 1.98
C LEU A 613 26.95 20.42 0.57
N PRO A 614 28.27 20.45 0.29
CA PRO A 614 28.77 20.00 -1.02
C PRO A 614 28.49 18.53 -1.34
N ILE A 615 28.27 17.68 -0.33
CA ILE A 615 27.89 16.28 -0.54
C ILE A 615 26.42 16.19 -0.98
N VAL A 616 25.56 17.09 -0.49
CA VAL A 616 24.17 17.20 -0.98
C VAL A 616 24.15 17.53 -2.48
N ASP A 617 25.01 18.45 -2.94
CA ASP A 617 25.13 18.76 -4.37
C ASP A 617 25.53 17.51 -5.19
N ASP A 618 26.53 16.75 -4.72
CA ASP A 618 26.98 15.51 -5.36
C ASP A 618 25.88 14.42 -5.35
N ILE A 619 25.12 14.33 -4.26
CA ILE A 619 23.96 13.43 -4.15
C ILE A 619 22.91 13.79 -5.20
N ILE A 620 22.50 15.06 -5.30
CA ILE A 620 21.49 15.51 -6.24
C ILE A 620 21.88 15.19 -7.68
N ALA A 621 23.15 15.45 -8.04
CA ALA A 621 23.68 15.11 -9.36
C ALA A 621 23.54 13.60 -9.66
N LYS A 622 23.82 12.73 -8.69
CA LYS A 622 23.64 11.28 -8.85
C LYS A 622 22.18 10.86 -8.87
N MET A 623 21.31 11.48 -8.06
CA MET A 623 19.89 11.13 -7.97
C MET A 623 19.11 11.35 -9.26
N ILE A 624 19.47 12.36 -10.05
CA ILE A 624 18.78 12.67 -11.31
C ILE A 624 19.20 11.75 -12.47
N VAL A 625 20.34 11.05 -12.36
CA VAL A 625 20.87 10.17 -13.41
C VAL A 625 19.85 9.11 -13.86
N PRO A 626 19.24 8.31 -12.97
CA PRO A 626 18.29 7.27 -13.39
C PRO A 626 17.01 7.84 -14.02
N VAL A 627 16.65 9.09 -13.67
CA VAL A 627 15.49 9.80 -14.22
C VAL A 627 15.79 10.29 -15.64
N ILE A 628 16.99 10.84 -15.87
CA ILE A 628 17.49 11.24 -17.21
C ILE A 628 17.61 10.01 -18.11
N GLN A 629 18.21 8.92 -17.62
CA GLN A 629 18.31 7.63 -18.31
C GLN A 629 16.91 7.10 -18.67
N GLY A 630 15.92 7.24 -17.77
CA GLY A 630 14.52 6.96 -18.06
C GLY A 630 13.98 7.77 -19.24
N ALA A 631 14.10 9.10 -19.18
CA ALA A 631 13.63 10.00 -20.23
C ALA A 631 14.27 9.71 -21.60
N GLN A 632 15.60 9.59 -21.65
CA GLN A 632 16.36 9.31 -22.88
C GLN A 632 15.96 7.97 -23.50
N ARG A 633 15.80 6.92 -22.69
CA ARG A 633 15.35 5.61 -23.18
C ARG A 633 13.99 5.71 -23.86
N TYR A 634 13.04 6.39 -23.24
CA TYR A 634 11.70 6.52 -23.84
C TYR A 634 11.68 7.46 -25.05
N ALA A 635 12.53 8.49 -25.08
CA ALA A 635 12.76 9.30 -26.28
C ALA A 635 13.27 8.45 -27.45
N TRP A 636 14.22 7.52 -27.21
CA TRP A 636 14.67 6.58 -28.24
C TRP A 636 13.58 5.58 -28.63
N LYS A 637 12.90 4.96 -27.68
CA LYS A 637 11.85 3.97 -27.97
C LYS A 637 10.73 4.54 -28.85
N VAL A 638 10.29 5.75 -28.52
CA VAL A 638 9.23 6.44 -29.26
C VAL A 638 9.77 6.93 -30.60
N GLY A 639 10.91 7.63 -30.61
CA GLY A 639 11.45 8.27 -31.83
C GLY A 639 11.99 7.28 -32.87
N SER A 640 12.54 6.15 -32.44
CA SER A 640 12.95 5.05 -33.35
C SER A 640 11.76 4.23 -33.87
N GLY A 641 10.61 4.29 -33.20
CA GLY A 641 9.49 3.38 -33.40
C GLY A 641 9.65 2.00 -32.75
N ALA A 642 10.71 1.76 -31.96
CA ALA A 642 10.93 0.49 -31.26
C ALA A 642 9.79 0.15 -30.28
N SER A 643 9.19 1.18 -29.68
CA SER A 643 7.94 1.15 -28.92
C SER A 643 7.37 2.57 -28.81
N ALA A 644 6.31 2.87 -29.59
CA ALA A 644 5.60 4.15 -29.58
C ALA A 644 4.16 4.03 -29.04
N THR A 645 3.97 3.24 -27.97
CA THR A 645 2.68 3.04 -27.31
C THR A 645 2.34 4.20 -26.37
N ALA A 646 1.06 4.32 -25.98
CA ALA A 646 0.61 5.29 -24.98
C ALA A 646 1.40 5.15 -23.67
N LYS A 647 1.64 3.91 -23.23
CA LYS A 647 2.52 3.60 -22.08
C LYS A 647 3.91 4.23 -22.22
N SER A 648 4.63 3.93 -23.31
CA SER A 648 6.00 4.44 -23.48
C SER A 648 6.08 5.97 -23.60
N ARG A 649 5.08 6.61 -24.22
CA ARG A 649 5.02 8.08 -24.27
C ARG A 649 4.73 8.67 -22.90
N ALA A 650 3.79 8.08 -22.15
CA ALA A 650 3.43 8.51 -20.80
C ALA A 650 4.58 8.38 -19.81
N GLU A 651 5.30 7.24 -19.82
CA GLU A 651 6.50 7.04 -19.01
C GLU A 651 7.57 8.09 -19.37
N GLY A 652 7.88 8.27 -20.66
CA GLY A 652 8.86 9.25 -21.13
C GLY A 652 8.52 10.69 -20.71
N TRP A 653 7.27 11.08 -20.84
CA TRP A 653 6.81 12.41 -20.40
C TRP A 653 6.93 12.58 -18.90
N ALA A 654 6.53 11.58 -18.10
CA ALA A 654 6.63 11.65 -16.64
C ALA A 654 8.08 11.79 -16.15
N PHE A 655 9.03 11.06 -16.77
CA PHE A 655 10.47 11.23 -16.49
C PHE A 655 10.95 12.63 -16.86
N ALA A 656 10.65 13.10 -18.08
CA ALA A 656 11.07 14.43 -18.53
C ALA A 656 10.50 15.53 -17.63
N LYS A 657 9.20 15.50 -17.38
CA LYS A 657 8.47 16.46 -16.52
C LYS A 657 9.07 16.58 -15.12
N SER A 658 9.62 15.49 -14.59
CA SER A 658 10.21 15.47 -13.25
C SER A 658 11.52 16.29 -13.15
N ILE A 659 12.26 16.47 -14.25
CA ILE A 659 13.59 17.14 -14.24
C ILE A 659 13.60 18.43 -15.08
N LEU A 660 12.57 18.68 -15.89
CA LEU A 660 12.45 19.90 -16.72
C LEU A 660 12.76 21.21 -15.99
N PRO A 661 12.36 21.43 -14.73
CA PRO A 661 12.75 22.65 -14.01
C PRO A 661 14.26 22.85 -13.89
N MET A 662 15.00 21.79 -13.55
CA MET A 662 16.46 21.81 -13.43
C MET A 662 17.12 22.02 -14.80
N VAL A 663 16.59 21.36 -15.84
CA VAL A 663 17.04 21.54 -17.24
C VAL A 663 16.85 22.99 -17.68
N ALA A 664 15.67 23.57 -17.45
CA ALA A 664 15.35 24.92 -17.88
C ALA A 664 16.18 25.99 -17.17
N LYS A 665 16.56 25.74 -15.92
CA LYS A 665 17.50 26.58 -15.17
C LYS A 665 18.90 26.59 -15.81
N CYS A 666 19.33 25.46 -16.37
CA CYS A 666 20.61 25.33 -17.06
C CYS A 666 20.56 25.85 -18.51
N ASP A 667 19.55 25.45 -19.30
CA ASP A 667 19.35 25.87 -20.68
C ASP A 667 17.85 25.79 -21.06
N ALA A 668 17.21 26.96 -21.14
CA ALA A 668 15.78 27.05 -21.44
C ALA A 668 15.41 26.47 -22.82
N THR A 669 16.28 26.63 -23.83
CA THR A 669 16.04 26.11 -25.18
C THR A 669 16.06 24.58 -25.24
N SER A 670 16.94 23.94 -24.45
CA SER A 670 16.95 22.48 -24.30
C SER A 670 15.68 21.99 -23.63
N ALA A 671 15.19 22.68 -22.59
CA ALA A 671 13.91 22.35 -21.97
C ALA A 671 12.74 22.48 -22.97
N GLU A 672 12.70 23.55 -23.77
CA GLU A 672 11.69 23.71 -24.84
C GLU A 672 11.75 22.57 -25.86
N THR A 673 12.95 22.16 -26.28
CA THR A 673 13.16 21.04 -27.20
C THR A 673 12.63 19.74 -26.60
N ILE A 674 12.94 19.46 -25.32
CA ILE A 674 12.45 18.26 -24.63
C ILE A 674 10.92 18.28 -24.56
N VAL A 675 10.29 19.41 -24.19
CA VAL A 675 8.82 19.52 -24.14
C VAL A 675 8.21 19.29 -25.52
N ALA A 676 8.70 19.96 -26.57
CA ALA A 676 8.15 19.85 -27.92
C ALA A 676 8.17 18.42 -28.46
N ASN A 677 9.08 17.58 -27.97
CA ASN A 677 9.25 16.20 -28.43
C ASN A 677 8.65 15.15 -27.49
N MET A 678 8.67 15.39 -26.18
CA MET A 678 8.32 14.38 -25.18
C MET A 678 6.98 14.64 -24.47
N ASP A 679 6.36 15.81 -24.62
CA ASP A 679 5.03 16.06 -24.06
C ASP A 679 4.03 15.04 -24.62
N TYR A 680 3.43 14.26 -23.72
CA TYR A 680 2.46 13.24 -24.05
C TYR A 680 1.23 13.82 -24.79
N PHE A 681 0.89 15.08 -24.50
CA PHE A 681 -0.26 15.76 -25.10
C PHE A 681 0.08 16.53 -26.38
N ALA A 682 1.35 16.52 -26.83
CA ALA A 682 1.73 17.11 -28.10
C ALA A 682 1.14 16.31 -29.28
N SER A 683 0.81 17.02 -30.37
CA SER A 683 0.19 16.38 -31.55
C SER A 683 1.13 15.42 -32.27
N GLU A 684 2.43 15.70 -32.27
CA GLU A 684 3.45 14.92 -32.95
C GLU A 684 4.61 14.65 -31.99
N PRO A 685 4.72 13.43 -31.41
CA PRO A 685 5.83 13.09 -30.53
C PRO A 685 7.13 12.99 -31.33
N MET A 686 8.24 13.36 -30.70
CA MET A 686 9.59 13.26 -31.27
C MET A 686 9.75 13.97 -32.64
N ALA A 687 9.07 15.11 -32.84
CA ALA A 687 9.06 15.87 -34.10
C ALA A 687 10.46 16.30 -34.61
N ASP A 688 11.39 16.59 -33.70
CA ASP A 688 12.78 16.95 -34.01
C ASP A 688 13.72 15.73 -34.06
N GLY A 689 13.21 14.54 -33.71
CA GLY A 689 13.94 13.28 -33.71
C GLY A 689 14.74 13.01 -32.43
N THR A 690 15.13 11.74 -32.25
CA THR A 690 15.82 11.27 -31.03
C THR A 690 17.16 11.98 -30.77
N GLU A 691 17.94 12.27 -31.83
CA GLU A 691 19.23 12.94 -31.68
C GLU A 691 19.07 14.32 -31.02
N ALA A 692 18.13 15.15 -31.50
CA ALA A 692 17.91 16.49 -30.98
C ALA A 692 17.51 16.47 -29.49
N VAL A 693 16.69 15.50 -29.08
CA VAL A 693 16.29 15.34 -27.67
C VAL A 693 17.47 14.90 -26.80
N PHE A 694 18.30 13.96 -27.28
CA PHE A 694 19.51 13.55 -26.55
C PHE A 694 20.48 14.71 -26.39
N GLU A 695 20.72 15.49 -27.45
CA GLU A 695 21.58 16.67 -27.40
C GLU A 695 21.04 17.75 -26.45
N ALA A 696 19.72 17.94 -26.39
CA ALA A 696 19.09 18.87 -25.44
C ALA A 696 19.38 18.46 -23.98
N TRP A 697 19.24 17.18 -23.63
CA TRP A 697 19.63 16.70 -22.30
C TRP A 697 21.13 16.94 -22.04
N GLN A 698 21.97 16.48 -22.95
CA GLN A 698 23.42 16.48 -22.80
C GLN A 698 24.02 17.89 -22.65
N LYS A 699 23.43 18.92 -23.30
CA LYS A 699 23.85 20.32 -23.14
C LYS A 699 23.74 20.84 -21.70
N THR A 700 22.87 20.25 -20.88
CA THR A 700 22.66 20.68 -19.49
C THR A 700 23.54 19.95 -18.47
N PHE A 701 24.22 18.87 -18.87
CA PHE A 701 24.93 17.97 -17.95
C PHE A 701 25.97 18.68 -17.09
N ALA A 702 26.82 19.52 -17.69
CA ALA A 702 27.83 20.26 -16.94
C ALA A 702 27.26 21.22 -15.89
N CYS A 703 26.07 21.79 -16.14
CA CYS A 703 25.38 22.66 -15.19
C CYS A 703 24.67 21.85 -14.10
N LEU A 704 24.12 20.69 -14.45
CA LEU A 704 23.49 19.73 -13.54
C LEU A 704 24.50 18.92 -12.68
N GLY A 705 25.81 19.12 -12.89
CA GLY A 705 26.85 18.40 -12.17
C GLY A 705 27.04 16.94 -12.60
N VAL A 706 26.49 16.54 -13.75
CA VAL A 706 26.60 15.18 -14.30
C VAL A 706 27.50 15.16 -15.54
N THR A 707 28.04 14.00 -15.86
CA THR A 707 28.81 13.75 -17.09
C THR A 707 28.22 12.58 -17.87
N CYS A 708 28.65 12.43 -19.11
CA CYS A 708 28.34 11.23 -19.89
C CYS A 708 28.88 9.95 -19.27
N SER A 709 29.94 10.01 -18.47
CA SER A 709 30.42 8.85 -17.72
C SER A 709 29.46 8.46 -16.60
N ASP A 710 28.70 9.41 -16.03
CA ASP A 710 27.68 9.14 -15.03
C ASP A 710 26.40 8.59 -15.68
N ILE A 711 26.02 9.15 -16.84
CA ILE A 711 24.81 8.73 -17.57
C ILE A 711 25.00 7.38 -18.27
N GLY A 712 26.19 7.07 -18.77
CA GLY A 712 26.47 5.87 -19.54
C GLY A 712 25.93 5.93 -20.97
N GLU A 713 25.88 4.76 -21.62
CA GLU A 713 25.42 4.60 -23.01
C GLU A 713 24.23 3.66 -23.05
N LEU A 714 23.11 4.10 -23.65
CA LEU A 714 21.92 3.25 -23.77
C LEU A 714 22.25 2.00 -24.60
N ASN A 715 22.27 0.84 -23.96
CA ASN A 715 22.70 -0.44 -24.52
C ASN A 715 21.51 -1.28 -25.06
N GLU A 716 20.38 -0.65 -25.37
CA GLU A 716 19.24 -1.31 -26.01
C GLU A 716 19.39 -1.28 -27.54
N VAL A 717 19.61 -2.46 -28.14
CA VAL A 717 19.62 -2.64 -29.61
C VAL A 717 18.47 -3.57 -29.99
N LYS A 718 17.67 -3.16 -30.98
CA LYS A 718 16.56 -3.97 -31.51
C LYS A 718 16.67 -4.07 -33.02
N ASP A 719 16.61 -5.30 -33.54
CA ASP A 719 16.69 -5.55 -34.97
C ASP A 719 15.64 -4.74 -35.74
N GLY A 720 16.10 -4.02 -36.77
CA GLY A 720 15.26 -3.17 -37.61
C GLY A 720 15.06 -1.74 -37.10
N TYR A 721 15.72 -1.33 -36.01
CA TYR A 721 15.63 0.02 -35.44
C TYR A 721 17.00 0.72 -35.40
N PRO A 722 17.06 2.06 -35.52
CA PRO A 722 18.30 2.82 -35.32
C PRO A 722 18.88 2.61 -33.92
N ASN A 723 20.21 2.58 -33.83
CA ASN A 723 20.89 2.56 -32.54
C ASN A 723 20.59 3.85 -31.75
N PRO A 724 20.59 3.79 -30.41
CA PRO A 724 20.55 4.98 -29.57
C PRO A 724 21.68 5.97 -29.90
N PRO A 725 21.43 7.30 -29.81
CA PRO A 725 22.50 8.29 -29.89
C PRO A 725 23.54 8.09 -28.77
N ALA A 726 24.82 8.32 -29.11
CA ALA A 726 25.90 8.27 -28.14
C ALA A 726 25.88 9.48 -27.20
N CYS A 727 26.44 9.34 -26.01
CA CYS A 727 26.58 10.44 -25.07
C CYS A 727 27.74 11.38 -25.43
N LYS A 728 27.52 12.70 -25.36
CA LYS A 728 28.53 13.74 -25.65
C LYS A 728 28.61 14.77 -24.50
N ASP A 729 29.80 14.93 -23.91
CA ASP A 729 30.07 16.00 -22.92
C ASP A 729 30.47 17.34 -23.55
N THR A 730 30.83 17.35 -24.84
CA THR A 730 31.31 18.56 -25.52
C THR A 730 30.48 18.87 -26.75
N PHE A 731 29.86 20.04 -26.76
CA PHE A 731 29.17 20.61 -27.92
C PHE A 731 30.01 21.77 -28.47
N SER A 732 30.46 21.65 -29.72
CA SER A 732 31.11 22.78 -30.40
C SER A 732 30.04 23.74 -30.91
N GLU A 733 29.95 24.91 -30.26
CA GLU A 733 29.31 26.17 -30.66
C GLU A 733 28.05 26.61 -29.85
N ASP A 734 28.15 27.86 -29.36
CA ASP A 734 27.14 28.80 -28.86
C ASP A 734 26.62 28.71 -27.40
N LEU A 735 27.52 28.84 -26.41
CA LEU A 735 27.15 29.30 -25.06
C LEU A 735 26.91 30.81 -25.05
N GLY A 736 25.77 31.23 -25.61
CA GLY A 736 25.26 32.59 -25.54
C GLY A 736 24.51 32.87 -24.24
N GLY A 737 25.19 32.86 -23.09
CA GLY A 737 24.60 33.21 -21.79
C GLY A 737 25.59 33.04 -20.65
N SER A 738 25.74 34.05 -19.79
CA SER A 738 26.79 34.19 -18.77
C SER A 738 27.09 32.94 -17.93
N ALA A 739 28.07 32.15 -18.35
CA ALA A 739 28.86 31.30 -17.46
C ALA A 739 29.76 32.19 -16.59
N ALA A 740 29.19 32.75 -15.51
CA ALA A 740 29.98 33.39 -14.46
C ALA A 740 30.36 32.33 -13.41
N THR A 741 31.53 31.71 -13.62
CA THR A 741 32.38 31.06 -12.60
C THR A 741 31.69 30.10 -11.63
N VAL A 742 31.39 28.88 -12.09
CA VAL A 742 31.45 27.68 -11.24
C VAL A 742 32.77 26.99 -11.56
N GLY A 743 33.66 26.93 -10.59
CA GLY A 743 34.95 26.25 -10.74
C GLY A 743 34.72 24.77 -10.97
N VAL A 744 35.17 24.26 -12.10
CA VAL A 744 35.31 22.84 -12.39
C VAL A 744 36.04 22.17 -11.22
N ARG A 745 35.29 21.48 -10.34
CA ARG A 745 35.86 20.52 -9.40
C ARG A 745 35.84 19.16 -10.08
N ALA A 746 36.88 18.92 -10.89
CA ALA A 746 37.19 17.58 -11.34
C ALA A 746 37.45 16.70 -10.10
N GLY A 747 36.86 15.51 -10.09
CA GLY A 747 36.82 14.58 -8.97
C GLY A 747 38.15 14.32 -8.29
N ALA A 748 38.12 14.30 -6.96
CA ALA A 748 39.15 13.72 -6.12
C ALA A 748 38.55 13.32 -4.75
N VAL A 749 37.64 12.34 -4.73
CA VAL A 749 37.28 11.60 -3.51
C VAL A 749 37.26 10.10 -3.80
N ILE A 750 38.39 9.52 -4.23
CA ILE A 750 38.65 8.08 -4.10
C ILE A 750 40.13 7.90 -3.74
N ALA A 751 40.50 8.17 -2.48
CA ALA A 751 41.75 7.72 -1.86
C ALA A 751 41.78 8.01 -0.35
N ALA A 752 40.81 7.53 0.43
CA ALA A 752 40.91 7.59 1.90
C ALA A 752 40.20 6.47 2.69
N ILE A 753 39.72 5.40 2.06
CA ILE A 753 39.09 4.27 2.77
C ILE A 753 40.01 3.03 2.73
N ALA A 754 41.19 3.15 3.33
CA ALA A 754 42.07 2.00 3.60
C ALA A 754 42.90 2.12 4.89
N GLY A 755 42.72 3.17 5.70
CA GLY A 755 43.60 3.47 6.83
C GLY A 755 43.02 3.29 8.25
N GLY A 756 41.75 2.88 8.39
CA GLY A 756 41.00 3.04 9.64
C GLY A 756 40.73 1.78 10.49
N PHE A 757 41.37 0.64 10.24
CA PHE A 757 41.07 -0.63 10.94
C PHE A 757 42.20 -1.22 11.80
N ILE A 758 43.19 -0.41 12.19
CA ILE A 758 44.22 -0.83 13.15
C ILE A 758 44.43 0.27 14.19
N MET A 759 43.58 0.31 15.20
CA MET A 759 43.94 0.56 16.61
C MET A 759 42.65 0.70 17.44
N MET A 760 42.26 -0.38 18.12
CA MET A 760 42.08 -0.43 19.57
C MET A 760 41.66 -1.86 19.95
N LEU A 761 42.60 -2.54 20.61
CA LEU A 761 42.33 -3.57 21.61
C LEU A 761 41.80 -2.91 22.88
#